data_AF-A0A838T279-F1
#
_entry.id   AF-A0A838T279-F1
#
_cell.length_a   1.000
_cell.length_b   1.000
_cell.length_c   1.000
_cell.angle_alpha   90.00
_cell.angle_beta   90.00
_cell.angle_gamma   90.00
#
_symmetry.space_group_name_H-M   'P 1'
#
loop_
_entity.id
_entity.type
_entity.pdbx_description
1 polymer ?
#
loop_
_entity_poly.entity_id
_entity_poly.type
_entity_poly.pdbx_seq_one_letter_code
_entity_poly.pdbx_strand_id
1 'polypeptide(L)'
;MRYNYLFVFFLIFISFKSAFGSTFIVTNNAETGPGSLAQAILDANAQSGIDSIHFAIVSSSVADRTITLTAPLPQITGRVVIDANSQPFSKYFGSSQTRIQIVGSSYLSNCFYLSGDSIEIYGFFIHHFTTGLLVTGSDCRIGGTYDGNVIFDCTDQCIHVEDCKQASVVGNFIGIDTTGKKGSSTTGIGILIENGSKITIGGKQAGGSNIISGNTTGLFLAACTYMAINKNYIGTDINTSAAIPNATGIYIDSFCNNITVGGDSSKDMNVISGNTGNGIESGMNASSILGNKIGTDSTGINQVGNGGYGIYLLSGSKKLLIGKIGGTSGNVIAYNDKEGIYFQEKLIKTVTIQGNSIFCNSQKTGNGGIVTNGGNEGIQMPEIKIIDAQGIMGTAPPRSAVDIYSVSTCNTCEGKTFITSAIAASNGVFTVLFSVDGKVTALATDSLGNTSAFADCKDTSENSCLVAGFINSPPSACSGTPITFLDQSLSDFNTAITSWSWSFSTGETSTEQNPTITFNTDGSYQATLTVTNSLGCTSSITKTIEVTTGAKAGFVASTKDPCIGDLVIFTDNSTSTSGSRIVSYNWDFGDGTTAASQNTSHTYNSIATFSVTLTVTTDLQCSSSHSENITVHDPPQAKFGADATDVCLGTPINFTDSSTAGNGAVIKSYFYDFGNGDSSTRNNPHYYYTTPGTYTVTLTVTNNFGCSNSYSISVTTHDFPIAQFTSTPKCVGENVQFTDQSTVDNSLDIVSWFWDFGDKDSTSTQQNPRHQYESVGVYTVTLTITDNLGCMDTRKAEISIVTGPTVSFSISDTIACQGTLLTFTDQTDTSGTLVFWHWNFGDQANANSPDTTHAYQTPGVFVVTLEVINRSQCMGTAHDTVTILEQPAAFFFAPAQNCLNETISFLDQSTGGTGATVTSWLWNFGDGSTSDVSSPSHQYTADGTYQVTLTVQNSLGCFGTYSQTVDIISQPQAGFVYNIAYPSVEFTNTSINSTNSVYTWDFGDGTTSNLSNPIHNYSAQASYNVCLIVTDNSCGASDTICQAIFVTGIASLPNTISQYISVTPNPAGNIVMVNSLKEDLKIEEIRMLNDLGAEVYYHNSFVSNSSIPVSISNMAGGMYALQIKTNRGYAFKKIFHLVK
;
A
#
# COMPACT_ATOMS: atom_id res chain seq x y z
N MET A 1 -52.67 -29.52 30.95
CA MET A 1 -52.48 -30.95 30.64
C MET A 1 -51.31 -31.08 29.67
N ARG A 2 -50.56 -32.20 29.66
CA ARG A 2 -49.47 -32.40 28.70
C ARG A 2 -50.00 -32.84 27.34
N TYR A 3 -49.45 -32.34 26.25
CA TYR A 3 -49.17 -33.14 25.04
C TYR A 3 -47.99 -32.51 24.29
N ASN A 4 -47.00 -33.32 23.93
CA ASN A 4 -45.88 -32.91 23.09
C ASN A 4 -46.29 -32.98 21.62
N TYR A 5 -45.84 -32.04 20.81
CA TYR A 5 -45.51 -32.33 19.41
C TYR A 5 -44.14 -31.76 19.05
N LEU A 6 -43.20 -32.67 18.80
CA LEU A 6 -41.90 -32.39 18.24
C LEU A 6 -42.09 -32.11 16.75
N PHE A 7 -41.70 -30.93 16.25
CA PHE A 7 -41.70 -30.63 14.82
C PHE A 7 -40.28 -30.32 14.36
N VAL A 8 -39.72 -31.25 13.57
CA VAL A 8 -38.41 -31.10 12.95
C VAL A 8 -38.55 -30.17 11.76
N PHE A 9 -38.02 -28.95 11.86
CA PHE A 9 -37.79 -28.11 10.69
C PHE A 9 -36.41 -28.41 10.10
N PHE A 10 -36.38 -28.62 8.78
CA PHE A 10 -35.18 -28.96 8.04
C PHE A 10 -34.25 -27.75 7.97
N LEU A 11 -32.98 -27.92 8.36
CA LEU A 11 -31.96 -26.87 8.26
C LEU A 11 -31.58 -26.63 6.80
N ILE A 12 -32.27 -25.69 6.15
CA ILE A 12 -31.76 -25.02 4.95
C ILE A 12 -30.75 -23.96 5.42
N PHE A 13 -29.52 -24.41 5.68
CA PHE A 13 -28.37 -23.52 5.83
C PHE A 13 -28.03 -22.89 4.47
N ILE A 14 -28.73 -21.81 4.11
CA ILE A 14 -28.17 -20.84 3.17
C ILE A 14 -27.20 -19.99 3.98
N SER A 15 -25.90 -20.16 3.73
CA SER A 15 -24.85 -19.39 4.38
C SER A 15 -24.83 -17.95 3.85
N PHE A 16 -25.71 -17.10 4.37
CA PHE A 16 -25.55 -15.66 4.24
C PHE A 16 -24.34 -15.21 5.04
N LYS A 17 -23.16 -15.27 4.39
CA LYS A 17 -22.04 -14.40 4.75
C LYS A 17 -22.51 -12.97 4.53
N SER A 18 -22.91 -12.29 5.60
CA SER A 18 -22.94 -10.82 5.66
C SER A 18 -21.48 -10.35 5.62
N ALA A 19 -20.91 -10.31 4.43
CA ALA A 19 -19.50 -10.08 4.25
C ALA A 19 -19.17 -8.59 4.44
N PHE A 20 -18.51 -8.29 5.56
CA PHE A 20 -17.76 -7.06 5.72
C PHE A 20 -16.77 -6.94 4.55
N GLY A 21 -16.79 -5.80 3.86
CA GLY A 21 -15.86 -5.54 2.77
C GLY A 21 -14.42 -5.40 3.27
N SER A 22 -13.46 -5.86 2.47
CA SER A 22 -12.03 -5.72 2.76
C SER A 22 -11.50 -4.37 2.27
N THR A 23 -10.56 -3.79 3.02
CA THR A 23 -9.72 -2.69 2.54
C THR A 23 -8.40 -3.24 2.01
N PHE A 24 -8.19 -3.08 0.70
CA PHE A 24 -6.94 -3.41 0.01
C PHE A 24 -6.06 -2.17 -0.11
N ILE A 25 -4.74 -2.35 0.03
CA ILE A 25 -3.78 -1.23 0.05
C ILE A 25 -2.77 -1.37 -1.08
N VAL A 26 -2.80 -0.42 -2.01
CA VAL A 26 -1.78 -0.24 -3.06
C VAL A 26 -0.55 0.41 -2.42
N THR A 27 0.58 -0.30 -2.42
CA THR A 27 1.82 0.07 -1.71
C THR A 27 2.98 0.39 -2.65
N ASN A 28 2.85 0.10 -3.94
CA ASN A 28 3.83 0.40 -4.98
C ASN A 28 3.15 0.82 -6.30
N ASN A 29 3.94 1.32 -7.24
CA ASN A 29 3.49 1.77 -8.56
C ASN A 29 3.75 0.75 -9.68
N ALA A 30 3.99 -0.52 -9.36
CA ALA A 30 4.13 -1.57 -10.38
C ALA A 30 2.81 -1.79 -11.11
N GLU A 31 2.90 -2.23 -12.37
CA GLU A 31 1.72 -2.55 -13.19
C GLU A 31 0.96 -3.78 -12.67
N THR A 32 1.68 -4.79 -12.18
CA THR A 32 1.10 -6.06 -11.67
C THR A 32 1.88 -6.60 -10.47
N GLY A 33 1.30 -7.59 -9.79
CA GLY A 33 1.90 -8.29 -8.64
C GLY A 33 1.56 -7.68 -7.27
N PRO A 34 2.05 -8.28 -6.17
CA PRO A 34 1.67 -7.89 -4.81
C PRO A 34 1.84 -6.38 -4.54
N GLY A 35 0.81 -5.74 -4.00
CA GLY A 35 0.79 -4.31 -3.68
C GLY A 35 0.59 -3.36 -4.86
N SER A 36 0.41 -3.87 -6.09
CA SER A 36 -0.01 -3.08 -7.26
C SER A 36 -1.51 -2.79 -7.27
N LEU A 37 -1.93 -1.79 -8.04
CA LEU A 37 -3.35 -1.49 -8.27
C LEU A 37 -4.07 -2.64 -8.99
N ALA A 38 -3.45 -3.26 -10.00
CA ALA A 38 -4.06 -4.39 -10.69
C ALA A 38 -4.33 -5.57 -9.75
N GLN A 39 -3.41 -5.86 -8.82
CA GLN A 39 -3.64 -6.90 -7.82
C GLN A 39 -4.75 -6.52 -6.83
N ALA A 40 -4.78 -5.28 -6.33
CA ALA A 40 -5.85 -4.83 -5.43
C ALA A 40 -7.25 -4.91 -6.07
N ILE A 41 -7.37 -4.66 -7.38
CA ILE A 41 -8.62 -4.85 -8.14
C ILE A 41 -8.98 -6.34 -8.25
N LEU A 42 -8.02 -7.23 -8.54
CA LEU A 42 -8.26 -8.67 -8.58
C LEU A 42 -8.70 -9.22 -7.21
N ASP A 43 -8.07 -8.75 -6.13
CA ASP A 43 -8.36 -9.18 -4.76
C ASP A 43 -9.76 -8.72 -4.31
N ALA A 44 -10.18 -7.51 -4.69
CA ALA A 44 -11.55 -7.02 -4.46
C ALA A 44 -12.60 -7.78 -5.30
N ASN A 45 -12.33 -7.98 -6.60
CA ASN A 45 -13.20 -8.79 -7.47
C ASN A 45 -13.34 -10.26 -7.01
N ALA A 46 -12.37 -10.77 -6.24
CA ALA A 46 -12.40 -12.12 -5.66
C ALA A 46 -13.19 -12.21 -4.34
N GLN A 47 -13.59 -11.09 -3.75
CA GLN A 47 -14.41 -11.03 -2.54
C GLN A 47 -15.87 -10.67 -2.84
N SER A 48 -16.69 -10.82 -1.81
CA SER A 48 -18.10 -10.39 -1.80
C SER A 48 -18.22 -9.34 -0.70
N GLY A 49 -18.78 -8.17 -1.00
CA GLY A 49 -18.90 -7.09 -0.01
C GLY A 49 -19.15 -5.74 -0.68
N ILE A 50 -18.85 -4.66 0.05
CA ILE A 50 -18.52 -3.35 -0.51
C ILE A 50 -17.08 -3.08 -0.07
N ASP A 51 -16.13 -3.41 -0.93
CA ASP A 51 -14.71 -3.32 -0.61
C ASP A 51 -14.18 -1.90 -0.77
N SER A 52 -12.97 -1.63 -0.28
CA SER A 52 -12.26 -0.38 -0.59
C SER A 52 -10.83 -0.61 -1.06
N ILE A 53 -10.37 0.21 -2.00
CA ILE A 53 -8.99 0.24 -2.50
C ILE A 53 -8.38 1.58 -2.11
N HIS A 54 -7.42 1.52 -1.19
CA HIS A 54 -6.69 2.66 -0.65
C HIS A 54 -5.23 2.66 -1.15
N PHE A 55 -4.55 3.79 -1.05
CA PHE A 55 -3.18 3.97 -1.51
C PHE A 55 -2.27 4.39 -0.35
N ALA A 56 -1.11 3.75 -0.24
CA ALA A 56 -0.10 4.02 0.78
C ALA A 56 1.32 3.84 0.18
N ILE A 57 1.54 4.35 -1.03
CA ILE A 57 2.83 4.26 -1.71
C ILE A 57 3.85 5.11 -0.94
N VAL A 58 4.97 4.50 -0.54
CA VAL A 58 5.86 4.96 0.54
C VAL A 58 6.81 6.12 0.13
N SER A 59 6.61 6.72 -1.06
CA SER A 59 7.53 7.74 -1.60
C SER A 59 6.94 9.17 -1.60
N SER A 60 7.87 10.12 -1.50
CA SER A 60 7.67 11.57 -1.66
C SER A 60 7.94 12.07 -3.08
N SER A 61 8.42 11.24 -4.01
CA SER A 61 8.66 11.63 -5.40
C SER A 61 7.40 11.51 -6.28
N VAL A 62 7.36 12.28 -7.36
CA VAL A 62 6.27 12.24 -8.34
C VAL A 62 6.26 10.92 -9.11
N ALA A 63 7.43 10.47 -9.59
CA ALA A 63 7.55 9.31 -10.46
C ALA A 63 7.10 8.01 -9.76
N ASP A 64 7.34 7.92 -8.45
CA ASP A 64 6.90 6.77 -7.64
C ASP A 64 5.39 6.76 -7.37
N ARG A 65 4.67 7.82 -7.73
CA ARG A 65 3.19 7.91 -7.70
C ARG A 65 2.57 7.80 -9.10
N THR A 66 3.40 7.58 -10.13
CA THR A 66 2.99 7.34 -11.51
C THR A 66 2.94 5.84 -11.77
N ILE A 67 1.75 5.30 -12.02
CA ILE A 67 1.51 3.93 -12.47
C ILE A 67 1.47 3.96 -14.02
N THR A 68 2.48 3.40 -14.66
CA THR A 68 2.50 3.27 -16.13
C THR A 68 1.91 1.92 -16.52
N LEU A 69 0.91 1.92 -17.41
CA LEU A 69 0.23 0.73 -17.90
C LEU A 69 0.64 0.40 -19.35
N THR A 70 0.99 -0.85 -19.59
CA THR A 70 1.24 -1.42 -20.92
C THR A 70 0.09 -2.34 -21.37
N ALA A 71 -0.68 -2.88 -20.43
CA ALA A 71 -1.95 -3.58 -20.63
C ALA A 71 -3.08 -2.94 -19.78
N PRO A 72 -4.37 -3.09 -20.14
CA PRO A 72 -5.48 -2.49 -19.39
C PRO A 72 -5.58 -3.05 -17.97
N LEU A 73 -6.10 -2.24 -17.02
CA LEU A 73 -6.40 -2.76 -15.68
C LEU A 73 -7.49 -3.85 -15.74
N PRO A 74 -7.51 -4.78 -14.78
CA PRO A 74 -8.59 -5.75 -14.67
C PRO A 74 -9.97 -5.07 -14.60
N GLN A 75 -10.93 -5.62 -15.31
CA GLN A 75 -12.34 -5.19 -15.27
C GLN A 75 -12.87 -5.27 -13.84
N ILE A 76 -13.55 -4.22 -13.37
CA ILE A 76 -14.09 -4.16 -12.01
C ILE A 76 -15.53 -4.67 -12.02
N THR A 77 -15.79 -5.73 -11.25
CA THR A 77 -17.07 -6.47 -11.21
C THR A 77 -17.70 -6.50 -9.81
N GLY A 78 -16.91 -6.33 -8.75
CA GLY A 78 -17.41 -6.17 -7.38
C GLY A 78 -17.87 -4.75 -7.07
N ARG A 79 -18.58 -4.58 -5.95
CA ARG A 79 -18.85 -3.24 -5.38
C ARG A 79 -17.60 -2.76 -4.67
N VAL A 80 -17.04 -1.62 -5.09
CA VAL A 80 -15.76 -1.13 -4.53
C VAL A 80 -15.68 0.40 -4.51
N VAL A 81 -15.08 0.94 -3.46
CA VAL A 81 -14.72 2.36 -3.34
C VAL A 81 -13.22 2.52 -3.57
N ILE A 82 -12.83 3.22 -4.64
CA ILE A 82 -11.42 3.42 -5.03
C ILE A 82 -11.01 4.86 -4.71
N ASP A 83 -10.30 5.03 -3.59
CA ASP A 83 -9.92 6.31 -3.03
C ASP A 83 -8.43 6.60 -3.24
N ALA A 84 -8.08 7.33 -4.31
CA ALA A 84 -6.70 7.80 -4.52
C ALA A 84 -6.30 8.98 -3.62
N ASN A 85 -7.25 9.63 -2.91
CA ASN A 85 -6.98 10.69 -1.95
C ASN A 85 -6.57 10.14 -0.57
N SER A 86 -6.77 8.84 -0.32
CA SER A 86 -6.24 8.13 0.86
C SER A 86 -4.70 8.15 0.95
N GLN A 87 -4.01 8.31 -0.19
CA GLN A 87 -2.56 8.47 -0.27
C GLN A 87 -2.07 9.65 0.62
N PRO A 88 -1.12 9.43 1.54
CA PRO A 88 -0.54 10.51 2.33
C PRO A 88 0.05 11.64 1.46
N PHE A 89 -0.28 12.89 1.85
CA PHE A 89 0.09 14.12 1.13
C PHE A 89 -0.50 14.23 -0.30
N SER A 90 -1.75 13.80 -0.48
CA SER A 90 -2.54 13.92 -1.73
C SER A 90 -3.35 15.22 -1.88
N LYS A 91 -3.55 15.97 -0.79
CA LYS A 91 -4.72 16.85 -0.64
C LYS A 91 -4.53 18.29 -1.12
N TYR A 92 -5.66 18.86 -1.57
CA TYR A 92 -5.91 20.25 -2.00
C TYR A 92 -5.52 20.65 -3.43
N PHE A 93 -6.52 21.15 -4.16
CA PHE A 93 -6.40 21.77 -5.49
C PHE A 93 -5.41 22.94 -5.51
N GLY A 94 -4.81 23.17 -6.67
CA GLY A 94 -3.89 24.29 -6.89
C GLY A 94 -2.51 24.13 -6.22
N SER A 95 -2.31 23.09 -5.41
CA SER A 95 -0.98 22.67 -4.97
C SER A 95 -0.27 21.90 -6.09
N SER A 96 1.06 22.00 -6.13
CA SER A 96 1.91 21.25 -7.08
C SER A 96 2.32 19.87 -6.53
N GLN A 97 1.56 19.31 -5.59
CA GLN A 97 1.83 18.00 -4.98
C GLN A 97 0.94 16.93 -5.62
N THR A 98 1.49 15.74 -5.82
CA THR A 98 0.98 14.84 -6.86
C THR A 98 0.05 13.76 -6.32
N ARG A 99 -1.16 13.79 -6.89
CA ARG A 99 -2.16 12.71 -6.92
C ARG A 99 -1.55 11.41 -7.47
N ILE A 100 -2.23 10.29 -7.24
CA ILE A 100 -1.95 9.05 -7.98
C ILE A 100 -2.21 9.30 -9.46
N GLN A 101 -1.19 9.10 -10.27
CA GLN A 101 -1.21 9.32 -11.71
C GLN A 101 -1.21 7.97 -12.42
N ILE A 102 -2.08 7.78 -13.41
CA ILE A 102 -2.11 6.58 -14.24
C ILE A 102 -1.93 6.98 -15.71
N VAL A 103 -1.01 6.30 -16.39
CA VAL A 103 -0.55 6.67 -17.74
C VAL A 103 -0.57 5.46 -18.66
N GLY A 104 -1.31 5.54 -19.77
CA GLY A 104 -1.35 4.47 -20.76
C GLY A 104 -0.18 4.58 -21.74
N SER A 105 0.52 3.48 -21.99
CA SER A 105 1.51 3.44 -23.06
C SER A 105 0.80 3.43 -24.42
N SER A 106 1.23 4.29 -25.35
CA SER A 106 0.75 4.34 -26.74
C SER A 106 -0.77 4.56 -26.93
N TYR A 107 -1.44 5.28 -26.02
CA TYR A 107 -2.90 5.44 -25.97
C TYR A 107 -3.64 4.10 -25.84
N LEU A 108 -3.46 3.49 -24.68
CA LEU A 108 -4.08 2.23 -24.28
C LEU A 108 -5.62 2.35 -24.18
N SER A 109 -6.36 1.29 -24.47
CA SER A 109 -7.82 1.26 -24.35
C SER A 109 -8.27 1.04 -22.91
N ASN A 110 -9.17 1.89 -22.39
CA ASN A 110 -9.78 1.84 -21.06
C ASN A 110 -8.77 1.86 -19.89
N CYS A 111 -8.59 3.00 -19.20
CA CYS A 111 -7.79 3.01 -17.96
C CYS A 111 -8.46 2.20 -16.85
N PHE A 112 -9.77 2.41 -16.64
CA PHE A 112 -10.62 1.55 -15.82
C PHE A 112 -11.87 1.14 -16.60
N TYR A 113 -12.36 -0.07 -16.35
CA TYR A 113 -13.65 -0.56 -16.83
C TYR A 113 -14.52 -0.99 -15.64
N LEU A 114 -15.57 -0.21 -15.37
CA LEU A 114 -16.45 -0.34 -14.21
C LEU A 114 -17.76 -1.03 -14.63
N SER A 115 -17.87 -2.32 -14.37
CA SER A 115 -18.98 -3.17 -14.81
C SER A 115 -19.84 -3.73 -13.67
N GLY A 116 -19.33 -3.72 -12.45
CA GLY A 116 -20.12 -3.99 -11.25
C GLY A 116 -20.99 -2.79 -10.87
N ASP A 117 -22.14 -3.05 -10.25
CA ASP A 117 -22.98 -1.98 -9.70
C ASP A 117 -22.30 -1.33 -8.46
N SER A 118 -22.69 -0.10 -8.12
CA SER A 118 -22.30 0.61 -6.89
C SER A 118 -20.78 0.81 -6.71
N ILE A 119 -20.05 1.11 -7.79
CA ILE A 119 -18.62 1.44 -7.74
C ILE A 119 -18.40 2.95 -7.55
N GLU A 120 -17.55 3.35 -6.62
CA GLU A 120 -17.08 4.75 -6.47
C GLU A 120 -15.60 4.90 -6.86
N ILE A 121 -15.24 5.96 -7.60
CA ILE A 121 -13.84 6.21 -8.00
C ILE A 121 -13.49 7.71 -7.96
N TYR A 122 -12.48 8.09 -7.18
CA TYR A 122 -12.08 9.49 -7.02
C TYR A 122 -10.59 9.70 -6.66
N GLY A 123 -10.10 10.93 -6.86
CA GLY A 123 -8.73 11.38 -6.55
C GLY A 123 -7.67 11.26 -7.66
N PHE A 124 -7.92 10.51 -8.73
CA PHE A 124 -6.88 10.19 -9.73
C PHE A 124 -6.48 11.36 -10.65
N PHE A 125 -5.35 11.18 -11.34
CA PHE A 125 -5.00 11.87 -12.59
C PHE A 125 -4.73 10.83 -13.70
N ILE A 126 -5.61 10.74 -14.69
CA ILE A 126 -5.61 9.72 -15.76
C ILE A 126 -5.31 10.39 -17.10
N HIS A 127 -4.33 9.88 -17.87
CA HIS A 127 -4.02 10.41 -19.22
C HIS A 127 -3.27 9.44 -20.14
N HIS A 128 -3.23 9.73 -21.46
CA HIS A 128 -2.72 8.85 -22.54
C HIS A 128 -3.50 7.53 -22.69
N PHE A 129 -4.82 7.61 -22.86
CA PHE A 129 -5.68 6.45 -23.17
C PHE A 129 -6.55 6.75 -24.41
N THR A 130 -7.18 5.76 -25.04
CA THR A 130 -8.33 6.08 -25.94
C THR A 130 -9.53 6.51 -25.09
N THR A 131 -9.80 5.72 -24.06
CA THR A 131 -10.93 5.87 -23.13
C THR A 131 -10.39 5.94 -21.71
N GLY A 132 -10.70 7.01 -20.98
CA GLY A 132 -10.31 7.15 -19.57
C GLY A 132 -11.08 6.16 -18.68
N LEU A 133 -12.36 6.42 -18.47
CA LEU A 133 -13.25 5.54 -17.71
C LEU A 133 -14.35 4.99 -18.62
N LEU A 134 -14.49 3.67 -18.70
CA LEU A 134 -15.67 3.00 -19.28
C LEU A 134 -16.56 2.50 -18.14
N VAL A 135 -17.87 2.79 -18.17
CA VAL A 135 -18.81 2.44 -17.10
C VAL A 135 -20.09 1.82 -17.67
N THR A 136 -20.31 0.54 -17.36
CA THR A 136 -21.54 -0.21 -17.69
C THR A 136 -22.33 -0.63 -16.45
N GLY A 137 -21.70 -0.66 -15.27
CA GLY A 137 -22.38 -0.89 -13.99
C GLY A 137 -23.29 0.28 -13.58
N SER A 138 -24.39 0.00 -12.88
CA SER A 138 -25.34 0.99 -12.37
C SER A 138 -25.04 1.42 -10.94
N ASP A 139 -25.61 2.54 -10.49
CA ASP A 139 -25.32 3.21 -9.21
C ASP A 139 -23.84 3.62 -9.02
N CYS A 140 -23.07 3.72 -10.10
CA CYS A 140 -21.67 4.15 -10.06
C CYS A 140 -21.51 5.65 -9.78
N ARG A 141 -20.43 6.03 -9.10
CA ARG A 141 -20.06 7.43 -8.80
C ARG A 141 -18.62 7.74 -9.22
N ILE A 142 -18.51 8.65 -10.18
CA ILE A 142 -17.25 9.15 -10.71
C ILE A 142 -16.96 10.51 -10.09
N GLY A 143 -15.97 10.56 -9.20
CA GLY A 143 -15.52 11.77 -8.52
C GLY A 143 -16.33 12.12 -7.26
N GLY A 144 -15.78 13.09 -6.51
CA GLY A 144 -16.29 13.51 -5.21
C GLY A 144 -16.25 15.01 -5.02
N THR A 145 -17.06 15.51 -4.08
CA THR A 145 -17.12 16.92 -3.71
C THR A 145 -15.77 17.35 -3.12
N TYR A 146 -15.02 18.19 -3.84
CA TYR A 146 -13.60 18.53 -3.58
C TYR A 146 -12.56 17.41 -3.79
N ASP A 147 -12.96 16.23 -4.26
CA ASP A 147 -12.12 15.03 -4.33
C ASP A 147 -12.08 14.37 -5.74
N GLY A 148 -12.80 14.93 -6.71
CA GLY A 148 -12.96 14.36 -8.07
C GLY A 148 -11.69 14.26 -8.91
N ASN A 149 -11.77 13.44 -9.96
CA ASN A 149 -10.65 13.02 -10.81
C ASN A 149 -10.22 14.11 -11.81
N VAL A 150 -9.00 14.03 -12.30
CA VAL A 150 -8.54 14.73 -13.51
C VAL A 150 -8.35 13.70 -14.61
N ILE A 151 -9.03 13.87 -15.74
CA ILE A 151 -9.00 12.97 -16.89
C ILE A 151 -8.70 13.81 -18.13
N PHE A 152 -7.58 13.54 -18.77
CA PHE A 152 -6.95 14.44 -19.74
C PHE A 152 -6.30 13.62 -20.84
N ASP A 153 -6.21 14.14 -22.07
CA ASP A 153 -5.47 13.48 -23.15
C ASP A 153 -5.98 12.06 -23.44
N CYS A 154 -7.30 11.95 -23.64
CA CYS A 154 -7.99 10.72 -24.05
C CYS A 154 -8.46 10.84 -25.50
N THR A 155 -7.93 10.02 -26.42
CA THR A 155 -8.10 10.24 -27.87
C THR A 155 -9.49 9.93 -28.42
N ASP A 156 -10.35 9.27 -27.65
CA ASP A 156 -11.74 8.97 -28.03
C ASP A 156 -12.74 9.50 -26.98
N GLN A 157 -12.64 9.05 -25.72
CA GLN A 157 -13.57 9.43 -24.62
C GLN A 157 -12.78 9.68 -23.31
N CYS A 158 -12.98 10.79 -22.59
CA CYS A 158 -12.47 10.86 -21.21
C CYS A 158 -13.32 10.00 -20.25
N ILE A 159 -14.65 10.09 -20.36
CA ILE A 159 -15.61 9.20 -19.66
C ILE A 159 -16.63 8.68 -20.68
N HIS A 160 -16.88 7.38 -20.69
CA HIS A 160 -17.92 6.71 -21.46
C HIS A 160 -18.83 5.94 -20.51
N VAL A 161 -20.13 6.19 -20.56
CA VAL A 161 -21.14 5.49 -19.77
C VAL A 161 -22.17 4.86 -20.72
N GLU A 162 -22.27 3.53 -20.70
CA GLU A 162 -23.03 2.72 -21.66
C GLU A 162 -24.03 1.83 -20.90
N ASP A 163 -25.28 1.72 -21.37
CA ASP A 163 -26.37 0.88 -20.81
C ASP A 163 -26.71 1.09 -19.30
N CYS A 164 -26.10 2.08 -18.65
CA CYS A 164 -26.17 2.34 -17.22
C CYS A 164 -27.54 2.93 -16.78
N LYS A 165 -28.15 2.38 -15.73
CA LYS A 165 -29.52 2.76 -15.28
C LYS A 165 -29.59 3.90 -14.27
N GLN A 166 -28.46 4.26 -13.68
CA GLN A 166 -28.29 5.35 -12.71
C GLN A 166 -26.78 5.54 -12.48
N ALA A 167 -26.26 6.77 -12.51
CA ALA A 167 -24.89 7.07 -12.08
C ALA A 167 -24.74 8.55 -11.70
N SER A 168 -23.60 8.92 -11.12
CA SER A 168 -23.24 10.32 -10.89
C SER A 168 -21.80 10.62 -11.33
N VAL A 169 -21.61 11.77 -11.97
CA VAL A 169 -20.29 12.28 -12.38
C VAL A 169 -20.11 13.67 -11.77
N VAL A 170 -19.30 13.83 -10.72
CA VAL A 170 -19.24 15.06 -9.91
C VAL A 170 -17.81 15.47 -9.52
N GLY A 171 -17.51 16.77 -9.60
CA GLY A 171 -16.23 17.34 -9.15
C GLY A 171 -15.00 17.06 -10.03
N ASN A 172 -15.17 16.54 -11.25
CA ASN A 172 -14.07 16.11 -12.12
C ASN A 172 -13.58 17.20 -13.09
N PHE A 173 -12.33 17.09 -13.54
CA PHE A 173 -11.70 17.92 -14.56
C PHE A 173 -11.50 17.04 -15.80
N ILE A 174 -12.08 17.43 -16.94
CA ILE A 174 -12.29 16.55 -18.10
C ILE A 174 -11.86 17.26 -19.39
N GLY A 175 -10.83 16.73 -20.05
CA GLY A 175 -10.12 17.37 -21.18
C GLY A 175 -9.17 18.50 -20.79
N ILE A 176 -9.20 18.90 -19.51
CA ILE A 176 -8.47 20.03 -18.92
C ILE A 176 -7.50 19.56 -17.83
N ASP A 177 -6.37 20.25 -17.72
CA ASP A 177 -5.28 19.91 -16.81
C ASP A 177 -5.60 20.09 -15.32
N THR A 178 -4.70 19.63 -14.46
CA THR A 178 -4.81 19.73 -12.99
C THR A 178 -4.90 21.17 -12.46
N THR A 179 -4.57 22.19 -13.28
CA THR A 179 -4.72 23.60 -12.92
C THR A 179 -6.11 24.16 -13.22
N GLY A 180 -6.92 23.45 -14.03
CA GLY A 180 -8.20 23.95 -14.54
C GLY A 180 -8.04 25.14 -15.48
N LYS A 181 -6.88 25.29 -16.14
CA LYS A 181 -6.54 26.45 -16.98
C LYS A 181 -5.89 26.11 -18.33
N LYS A 182 -5.63 24.84 -18.63
CA LYS A 182 -5.10 24.41 -19.93
C LYS A 182 -5.80 23.15 -20.44
N GLY A 183 -6.47 23.26 -21.59
CA GLY A 183 -7.02 22.12 -22.31
C GLY A 183 -5.95 21.30 -23.05
N SER A 184 -6.30 20.05 -23.36
CA SER A 184 -5.58 19.24 -24.35
C SER A 184 -5.91 19.69 -25.78
N SER A 185 -5.07 19.32 -26.75
CA SER A 185 -5.35 19.45 -28.20
C SER A 185 -5.62 18.10 -28.88
N THR A 186 -5.63 17.02 -28.10
CA THR A 186 -5.66 15.61 -28.51
C THR A 186 -6.81 14.84 -27.86
N THR A 187 -7.63 15.50 -27.02
CA THR A 187 -8.77 14.85 -26.37
C THR A 187 -10.00 14.80 -27.28
N GLY A 188 -10.62 13.63 -27.37
CA GLY A 188 -11.89 13.36 -28.03
C GLY A 188 -13.07 13.93 -27.24
N ILE A 189 -14.10 13.13 -27.00
CA ILE A 189 -15.29 13.53 -26.25
C ILE A 189 -14.96 13.55 -24.74
N GLY A 190 -15.42 14.58 -24.02
CA GLY A 190 -15.20 14.69 -22.57
C GLY A 190 -16.02 13.67 -21.78
N ILE A 191 -17.33 13.68 -21.96
CA ILE A 191 -18.25 12.66 -21.44
C ILE A 191 -19.15 12.19 -22.58
N LEU A 192 -19.19 10.89 -22.85
CA LEU A 192 -20.18 10.23 -23.70
C LEU A 192 -21.13 9.40 -22.82
N ILE A 193 -22.44 9.56 -23.03
CA ILE A 193 -23.49 8.72 -22.43
C ILE A 193 -24.29 8.06 -23.54
N GLU A 194 -24.40 6.74 -23.54
CA GLU A 194 -25.17 5.96 -24.53
C GLU A 194 -26.15 5.03 -23.81
N ASN A 195 -27.41 4.98 -24.27
CA ASN A 195 -28.53 4.21 -23.69
C ASN A 195 -28.85 4.48 -22.20
N GLY A 196 -28.12 5.41 -21.57
CA GLY A 196 -28.13 5.62 -20.12
C GLY A 196 -29.40 6.27 -19.58
N SER A 197 -29.71 5.99 -18.31
CA SER A 197 -30.87 6.55 -17.60
C SER A 197 -30.52 7.08 -16.22
N LYS A 198 -31.24 8.11 -15.75
CA LYS A 198 -31.07 8.73 -14.41
C LYS A 198 -29.67 9.23 -14.05
N ILE A 199 -28.77 9.42 -15.02
CA ILE A 199 -27.40 9.84 -14.76
C ILE A 199 -27.37 11.34 -14.45
N THR A 200 -26.71 11.69 -13.34
CA THR A 200 -26.52 13.08 -12.90
C THR A 200 -25.11 13.54 -13.20
N ILE A 201 -24.97 14.61 -13.98
CA ILE A 201 -23.69 15.19 -14.37
C ILE A 201 -23.55 16.54 -13.66
N GLY A 202 -22.67 16.60 -12.67
CA GLY A 202 -22.36 17.76 -11.84
C GLY A 202 -23.22 17.85 -10.57
N GLY A 203 -22.57 18.26 -9.48
CA GLY A 203 -23.13 18.21 -8.12
C GLY A 203 -23.50 19.58 -7.57
N LYS A 204 -24.73 19.71 -7.04
CA LYS A 204 -25.30 20.98 -6.50
C LYS A 204 -24.48 21.59 -5.34
N GLN A 205 -23.72 20.77 -4.60
CA GLN A 205 -22.84 21.21 -3.51
C GLN A 205 -21.65 22.05 -3.99
N ALA A 206 -21.04 22.85 -3.12
CA ALA A 206 -19.79 23.55 -3.45
C ALA A 206 -18.67 22.52 -3.64
N GLY A 207 -17.82 22.67 -4.66
CA GLY A 207 -16.82 21.66 -5.03
C GLY A 207 -17.36 20.43 -5.79
N GLY A 208 -18.65 20.38 -6.14
CA GLY A 208 -19.26 19.29 -6.93
C GLY A 208 -19.32 19.53 -8.45
N SER A 209 -18.93 20.71 -8.93
CA SER A 209 -18.93 21.09 -10.35
C SER A 209 -17.88 20.30 -11.15
N ASN A 210 -18.23 19.74 -12.30
CA ASN A 210 -17.22 19.30 -13.27
C ASN A 210 -16.77 20.50 -14.13
N ILE A 211 -15.51 20.47 -14.57
CA ILE A 211 -14.96 21.37 -15.59
C ILE A 211 -14.67 20.53 -16.83
N ILE A 212 -15.35 20.81 -17.94
CA ILE A 212 -15.41 19.97 -19.14
C ILE A 212 -15.01 20.83 -20.36
N SER A 213 -13.71 20.87 -20.65
CA SER A 213 -13.09 21.89 -21.51
C SER A 213 -11.88 21.32 -22.25
N GLY A 214 -11.65 21.69 -23.51
CA GLY A 214 -10.55 21.14 -24.32
C GLY A 214 -10.85 19.82 -25.05
N ASN A 215 -12.14 19.51 -25.28
CA ASN A 215 -12.63 18.28 -25.90
C ASN A 215 -13.16 18.55 -27.33
N THR A 216 -13.30 17.54 -28.19
CA THR A 216 -14.07 17.69 -29.45
C THR A 216 -15.54 18.02 -29.15
N THR A 217 -16.15 17.24 -28.25
CA THR A 217 -17.46 17.55 -27.64
C THR A 217 -17.30 17.49 -26.13
N GLY A 218 -17.75 18.50 -25.40
CA GLY A 218 -17.67 18.51 -23.93
C GLY A 218 -18.52 17.37 -23.34
N LEU A 219 -19.81 17.38 -23.63
CA LEU A 219 -20.76 16.31 -23.25
C LEU A 219 -21.55 15.85 -24.47
N PHE A 220 -21.51 14.56 -24.80
CA PHE A 220 -22.32 13.89 -25.81
C PHE A 220 -23.35 12.99 -25.12
N LEU A 221 -24.63 13.17 -25.45
CA LEU A 221 -25.72 12.29 -25.01
C LEU A 221 -26.38 11.58 -26.20
N ALA A 222 -26.49 10.25 -26.14
CA ALA A 222 -27.20 9.42 -27.12
C ALA A 222 -28.22 8.48 -26.45
N ALA A 223 -29.39 8.29 -27.08
CA ALA A 223 -30.41 7.31 -26.71
C ALA A 223 -30.84 7.27 -25.22
N CYS A 224 -30.74 8.40 -24.53
CA CYS A 224 -30.73 8.50 -23.07
C CYS A 224 -32.07 8.95 -22.44
N THR A 225 -32.31 8.75 -21.14
CA THR A 225 -33.50 9.35 -20.50
C THR A 225 -33.42 9.68 -18.99
N TYR A 226 -34.17 10.69 -18.54
CA TYR A 226 -34.17 11.19 -17.15
C TYR A 226 -32.79 11.72 -16.69
N MET A 227 -32.05 12.33 -17.61
CA MET A 227 -30.71 12.87 -17.37
C MET A 227 -30.77 14.25 -16.69
N ALA A 228 -29.82 14.52 -15.78
CA ALA A 228 -29.76 15.77 -15.03
C ALA A 228 -28.34 16.41 -15.09
N ILE A 229 -28.16 17.41 -15.95
CA ILE A 229 -26.89 18.14 -16.15
C ILE A 229 -26.94 19.43 -15.32
N ASN A 230 -26.26 19.46 -14.17
CA ASN A 230 -26.34 20.56 -13.21
C ASN A 230 -24.95 21.09 -12.84
N LYS A 231 -24.78 22.42 -12.82
CA LYS A 231 -23.63 23.09 -12.20
C LYS A 231 -22.25 22.75 -12.78
N ASN A 232 -22.17 22.44 -14.07
CA ASN A 232 -20.91 22.19 -14.79
C ASN A 232 -20.38 23.47 -15.45
N TYR A 233 -19.06 23.56 -15.64
CA TYR A 233 -18.41 24.59 -16.45
C TYR A 233 -17.88 23.95 -17.73
N ILE A 234 -18.39 24.36 -18.89
CA ILE A 234 -18.22 23.66 -20.17
C ILE A 234 -17.67 24.62 -21.22
N GLY A 235 -16.41 24.42 -21.61
CA GLY A 235 -15.68 25.26 -22.57
C GLY A 235 -14.92 26.45 -21.96
N THR A 236 -14.83 26.51 -20.62
CA THR A 236 -14.19 27.60 -19.87
C THR A 236 -13.11 27.10 -18.89
N ASP A 237 -12.31 28.02 -18.38
CA ASP A 237 -11.44 27.79 -17.22
C ASP A 237 -12.24 27.58 -15.92
N ILE A 238 -11.59 27.06 -14.88
CA ILE A 238 -12.19 26.83 -13.56
C ILE A 238 -12.83 28.08 -12.92
N ASN A 239 -12.39 29.28 -13.29
CA ASN A 239 -12.97 30.56 -12.83
C ASN A 239 -14.11 31.07 -13.73
N THR A 240 -14.48 30.33 -14.78
CA THR A 240 -15.47 30.70 -15.81
C THR A 240 -15.14 31.99 -16.57
N SER A 241 -13.88 32.40 -16.55
CA SER A 241 -13.40 33.75 -16.91
C SER A 241 -12.67 33.80 -18.26
N ALA A 242 -12.12 32.67 -18.69
CA ALA A 242 -11.45 32.51 -19.98
C ALA A 242 -12.01 31.29 -20.74
N ALA A 243 -11.98 31.37 -22.07
CA ALA A 243 -12.36 30.27 -22.94
C ALA A 243 -11.27 29.19 -22.99
N ILE A 244 -11.66 27.94 -22.81
CA ILE A 244 -10.86 26.73 -23.05
C ILE A 244 -11.75 25.81 -23.88
N PRO A 245 -11.85 26.08 -25.18
CA PRO A 245 -12.96 25.59 -26.01
C PRO A 245 -13.07 24.08 -26.02
N ASN A 246 -14.30 23.58 -25.98
CA ASN A 246 -14.63 22.38 -26.75
C ASN A 246 -15.03 22.81 -28.18
N ALA A 247 -15.12 21.88 -29.15
CA ALA A 247 -15.70 22.23 -30.45
C ALA A 247 -17.23 22.39 -30.35
N THR A 248 -17.92 21.49 -29.67
CA THR A 248 -19.30 21.70 -29.20
C THR A 248 -19.37 21.52 -27.68
N GLY A 249 -20.08 22.41 -26.97
CA GLY A 249 -20.19 22.35 -25.51
C GLY A 249 -20.98 21.12 -25.04
N ILE A 250 -22.27 21.08 -25.36
CA ILE A 250 -23.15 19.92 -25.15
C ILE A 250 -23.78 19.52 -26.49
N TYR A 251 -23.68 18.24 -26.86
CA TYR A 251 -24.43 17.61 -27.95
C TYR A 251 -25.43 16.60 -27.38
N ILE A 252 -26.67 16.63 -27.84
CA ILE A 252 -27.75 15.73 -27.41
C ILE A 252 -28.50 15.23 -28.64
N ASP A 253 -28.59 13.92 -28.84
CA ASP A 253 -29.28 13.34 -30.00
C ASP A 253 -30.81 13.53 -29.95
N SER A 254 -31.50 13.00 -30.98
CA SER A 254 -32.97 13.02 -31.09
C SER A 254 -33.68 11.80 -30.48
N PHE A 255 -32.93 10.88 -29.87
CA PHE A 255 -33.43 9.72 -29.13
C PHE A 255 -33.42 9.96 -27.62
N CYS A 256 -32.72 10.99 -27.13
CA CYS A 256 -32.75 11.42 -25.73
C CYS A 256 -34.08 12.08 -25.31
N ASN A 257 -34.63 11.67 -24.17
CA ASN A 257 -35.94 12.07 -23.66
C ASN A 257 -35.90 12.46 -22.16
N ASN A 258 -36.70 13.42 -21.70
CA ASN A 258 -36.75 13.84 -20.29
C ASN A 258 -35.37 14.32 -19.75
N ILE A 259 -34.67 15.15 -20.52
CA ILE A 259 -33.36 15.72 -20.18
C ILE A 259 -33.56 17.06 -19.47
N THR A 260 -32.78 17.33 -18.45
CA THR A 260 -32.78 18.62 -17.74
C THR A 260 -31.38 19.21 -17.72
N VAL A 261 -31.20 20.36 -18.37
CA VAL A 261 -29.96 21.15 -18.39
C VAL A 261 -30.14 22.36 -17.48
N GLY A 262 -29.52 22.31 -16.30
CA GLY A 262 -29.67 23.31 -15.25
C GLY A 262 -30.94 23.09 -14.42
N GLY A 263 -31.55 24.15 -13.91
CA GLY A 263 -32.74 24.03 -13.06
C GLY A 263 -33.30 25.36 -12.57
N ASP A 264 -34.33 25.29 -11.72
CA ASP A 264 -34.97 26.46 -11.12
C ASP A 264 -34.08 27.18 -10.09
N SER A 265 -33.02 26.53 -9.59
CA SER A 265 -32.09 27.08 -8.59
C SER A 265 -30.77 27.58 -9.18
N SER A 266 -30.25 28.68 -8.67
CA SER A 266 -28.87 29.13 -8.96
C SER A 266 -27.77 28.14 -8.59
N LYS A 267 -28.08 27.11 -7.78
CA LYS A 267 -27.18 25.98 -7.48
C LYS A 267 -27.09 24.94 -8.62
N ASP A 268 -27.97 25.04 -9.61
CA ASP A 268 -28.10 24.10 -10.73
C ASP A 268 -27.52 24.67 -12.04
N MET A 269 -27.36 25.99 -12.12
CA MET A 269 -26.79 26.77 -13.21
C MET A 269 -25.49 26.16 -13.79
N ASN A 270 -25.54 25.68 -15.03
CA ASN A 270 -24.31 25.40 -15.81
C ASN A 270 -23.79 26.69 -16.46
N VAL A 271 -22.48 26.73 -16.74
CA VAL A 271 -21.85 27.72 -17.61
C VAL A 271 -21.38 27.02 -18.88
N ILE A 272 -21.90 27.42 -20.03
CA ILE A 272 -21.74 26.73 -21.32
C ILE A 272 -21.27 27.75 -22.36
N SER A 273 -19.96 27.98 -22.38
CA SER A 273 -19.35 29.23 -22.83
C SER A 273 -17.96 28.97 -23.38
N GLY A 274 -17.44 29.83 -24.26
CA GLY A 274 -16.08 29.74 -24.79
C GLY A 274 -15.81 28.60 -25.79
N ASN A 275 -16.82 27.83 -26.20
CA ASN A 275 -16.68 26.75 -27.19
C ASN A 275 -16.51 27.33 -28.62
N THR A 276 -15.78 26.68 -29.53
CA THR A 276 -15.57 27.24 -30.89
C THR A 276 -16.78 27.09 -31.81
N GLY A 277 -17.63 26.08 -31.55
CA GLY A 277 -18.93 25.88 -32.18
C GLY A 277 -20.07 26.21 -31.23
N ASN A 278 -21.08 25.33 -31.18
CA ASN A 278 -22.32 25.60 -30.45
C ASN A 278 -22.16 25.42 -28.94
N GLY A 279 -22.87 26.24 -28.15
CA GLY A 279 -22.96 26.05 -26.69
C GLY A 279 -23.72 24.78 -26.35
N ILE A 280 -25.00 24.73 -26.74
CA ILE A 280 -25.84 23.52 -26.72
C ILE A 280 -26.29 23.22 -28.15
N GLU A 281 -26.20 21.95 -28.56
CA GLU A 281 -26.77 21.39 -29.77
C GLU A 281 -27.65 20.19 -29.40
N SER A 282 -28.92 20.17 -29.80
CA SER A 282 -29.88 19.23 -29.20
C SER A 282 -31.05 18.83 -30.11
N GLY A 283 -31.36 17.54 -30.18
CA GLY A 283 -32.57 16.99 -30.82
C GLY A 283 -33.67 16.53 -29.86
N MET A 284 -33.52 16.80 -28.56
CA MET A 284 -34.21 16.09 -27.48
C MET A 284 -35.74 16.31 -27.42
N ASN A 285 -36.42 15.46 -26.66
CA ASN A 285 -37.88 15.48 -26.46
C ASN A 285 -38.27 15.58 -24.98
N ALA A 286 -39.37 16.29 -24.69
CA ALA A 286 -39.97 16.39 -23.34
C ALA A 286 -38.95 16.84 -22.26
N SER A 287 -38.14 17.85 -22.59
CA SER A 287 -36.91 18.21 -21.87
C SER A 287 -36.85 19.71 -21.53
N SER A 288 -35.94 20.11 -20.65
CA SER A 288 -35.82 21.51 -20.20
C SER A 288 -34.39 22.03 -20.17
N ILE A 289 -34.25 23.34 -20.42
CA ILE A 289 -33.01 24.12 -20.32
C ILE A 289 -33.33 25.32 -19.42
N LEU A 290 -32.84 25.34 -18.18
CA LEU A 290 -33.25 26.27 -17.13
C LEU A 290 -32.05 26.87 -16.39
N GLY A 291 -32.06 28.19 -16.16
CA GLY A 291 -31.12 28.88 -15.27
C GLY A 291 -29.64 28.89 -15.68
N ASN A 292 -29.29 28.52 -16.91
CA ASN A 292 -27.89 28.43 -17.36
C ASN A 292 -27.30 29.78 -17.79
N LYS A 293 -25.96 29.85 -17.85
CA LYS A 293 -25.20 30.93 -18.49
C LYS A 293 -24.60 30.40 -19.78
N ILE A 294 -24.91 31.01 -20.93
CA ILE A 294 -24.50 30.53 -22.26
C ILE A 294 -23.84 31.68 -23.02
N GLY A 295 -22.53 31.55 -23.28
CA GLY A 295 -21.69 32.60 -23.87
C GLY A 295 -21.26 33.71 -22.88
N THR A 296 -21.49 33.49 -21.59
CA THR A 296 -21.12 34.39 -20.48
C THR A 296 -20.36 33.64 -19.39
N ASP A 297 -19.69 34.38 -18.51
CA ASP A 297 -19.15 33.86 -17.24
C ASP A 297 -20.26 33.41 -16.28
N SER A 298 -19.88 32.83 -15.13
CA SER A 298 -20.83 32.44 -14.07
C SER A 298 -21.68 33.59 -13.51
N THR A 299 -21.24 34.85 -13.61
CA THR A 299 -22.08 36.00 -13.24
C THR A 299 -23.20 36.24 -14.26
N GLY A 300 -22.98 35.91 -15.53
CA GLY A 300 -23.86 36.25 -16.65
C GLY A 300 -23.65 37.69 -17.16
N ILE A 301 -22.51 38.30 -16.87
CA ILE A 301 -22.21 39.70 -17.18
C ILE A 301 -21.02 39.80 -18.14
N ASN A 302 -19.95 39.02 -17.89
CA ASN A 302 -18.73 39.10 -18.70
C ASN A 302 -18.82 38.18 -19.91
N GLN A 303 -18.33 38.66 -21.06
CA GLN A 303 -18.37 37.94 -22.32
C GLN A 303 -17.38 36.77 -22.33
N VAL A 304 -17.91 35.56 -22.52
CA VAL A 304 -17.14 34.34 -22.82
C VAL A 304 -17.89 33.58 -23.92
N GLY A 305 -18.10 34.25 -25.06
CA GLY A 305 -19.00 33.80 -26.12
C GLY A 305 -18.64 32.45 -26.73
N ASN A 306 -19.64 31.70 -27.21
CA ASN A 306 -19.39 30.55 -28.09
C ASN A 306 -19.31 31.01 -29.56
N GLY A 307 -18.45 30.39 -30.37
CA GLY A 307 -18.22 30.72 -31.79
C GLY A 307 -19.35 30.31 -32.75
N GLY A 308 -20.28 29.48 -32.27
CA GLY A 308 -21.50 29.08 -32.95
C GLY A 308 -22.75 29.78 -32.39
N TYR A 309 -23.84 29.03 -32.32
CA TYR A 309 -25.09 29.46 -31.69
C TYR A 309 -25.04 29.22 -30.18
N GLY A 310 -25.83 29.98 -29.41
CA GLY A 310 -26.02 29.68 -27.98
C GLY A 310 -26.70 28.33 -27.77
N ILE A 311 -27.87 28.15 -28.40
CA ILE A 311 -28.62 26.89 -28.48
C ILE A 311 -28.99 26.62 -29.94
N TYR A 312 -28.63 25.46 -30.47
CA TYR A 312 -29.03 24.95 -31.78
C TYR A 312 -29.98 23.75 -31.62
N LEU A 313 -31.20 23.86 -32.13
CA LEU A 313 -32.21 22.80 -32.03
C LEU A 313 -32.30 22.01 -33.35
N LEU A 314 -31.97 20.72 -33.27
CA LEU A 314 -31.98 19.76 -34.36
C LEU A 314 -33.41 19.34 -34.74
N SER A 315 -33.57 18.92 -36.00
CA SER A 315 -34.83 18.38 -36.53
C SER A 315 -35.33 17.18 -35.71
N GLY A 316 -36.56 17.26 -35.21
CA GLY A 316 -37.19 16.25 -34.34
C GLY A 316 -37.44 16.71 -32.90
N SER A 317 -36.76 17.78 -32.47
CA SER A 317 -36.96 18.44 -31.16
C SER A 317 -38.43 18.78 -30.90
N LYS A 318 -38.93 18.50 -29.68
CA LYS A 318 -40.32 18.82 -29.29
C LYS A 318 -40.55 18.80 -27.78
N LYS A 319 -41.61 19.48 -27.32
CA LYS A 319 -41.98 19.59 -25.90
C LYS A 319 -40.81 20.10 -25.06
N LEU A 320 -40.20 21.21 -25.49
CA LEU A 320 -39.03 21.79 -24.81
C LEU A 320 -39.42 23.04 -24.03
N LEU A 321 -38.93 23.14 -22.79
CA LEU A 321 -39.03 24.33 -21.97
C LEU A 321 -37.65 24.99 -21.87
N ILE A 322 -37.47 26.12 -22.53
CA ILE A 322 -36.25 26.93 -22.45
C ILE A 322 -36.58 28.17 -21.61
N GLY A 323 -36.07 28.20 -20.38
CA GLY A 323 -36.41 29.21 -19.38
C GLY A 323 -37.83 29.07 -18.83
N LYS A 324 -38.10 29.83 -17.78
CA LYS A 324 -39.35 29.83 -17.02
C LYS A 324 -39.49 31.18 -16.31
N ILE A 325 -40.69 31.75 -16.30
CA ILE A 325 -40.95 33.04 -15.66
C ILE A 325 -40.82 32.90 -14.13
N GLY A 326 -40.02 33.78 -13.53
CA GLY A 326 -39.82 33.87 -12.08
C GLY A 326 -38.62 33.07 -11.54
N GLY A 327 -38.06 33.57 -10.43
CA GLY A 327 -36.92 32.96 -9.74
C GLY A 327 -35.62 33.02 -10.56
N THR A 328 -34.77 32.00 -10.40
CA THR A 328 -33.47 31.87 -11.09
C THR A 328 -33.52 30.99 -12.34
N SER A 329 -34.72 30.65 -12.81
CA SER A 329 -35.00 29.65 -13.86
C SER A 329 -34.76 30.15 -15.29
N GLY A 330 -34.66 31.47 -15.51
CA GLY A 330 -34.37 32.06 -16.82
C GLY A 330 -32.90 31.91 -17.21
N ASN A 331 -32.62 31.45 -18.43
CA ASN A 331 -31.25 31.37 -18.93
C ASN A 331 -30.73 32.77 -19.33
N VAL A 332 -29.43 32.98 -19.20
CA VAL A 332 -28.70 34.08 -19.84
C VAL A 332 -28.02 33.53 -21.08
N ILE A 333 -28.42 34.00 -22.27
CA ILE A 333 -27.91 33.54 -23.56
C ILE A 333 -27.36 34.75 -24.31
N ALA A 334 -26.06 34.99 -24.18
CA ALA A 334 -25.46 36.24 -24.62
C ALA A 334 -24.07 36.09 -25.24
N TYR A 335 -23.71 37.07 -26.09
CA TYR A 335 -22.41 37.23 -26.73
C TYR A 335 -21.91 36.06 -27.61
N ASN A 336 -22.81 35.16 -28.02
CA ASN A 336 -22.48 34.11 -29.00
C ASN A 336 -22.29 34.73 -30.39
N ASP A 337 -21.40 34.17 -31.21
CA ASP A 337 -20.98 34.76 -32.49
C ASP A 337 -22.06 34.67 -33.58
N LYS A 338 -23.01 33.73 -33.40
CA LYS A 338 -24.28 33.61 -34.14
C LYS A 338 -25.47 33.87 -33.20
N GLU A 339 -26.69 33.55 -33.64
CA GLU A 339 -27.93 33.78 -32.89
C GLU A 339 -27.98 33.04 -31.53
N GLY A 340 -28.72 33.59 -30.57
CA GLY A 340 -28.85 33.03 -29.23
C GLY A 340 -29.59 31.68 -29.21
N ILE A 341 -30.73 31.60 -29.90
CA ILE A 341 -31.46 30.34 -30.15
C ILE A 341 -31.75 30.20 -31.64
N TYR A 342 -31.42 29.04 -32.21
CA TYR A 342 -31.64 28.71 -33.61
C TYR A 342 -32.39 27.39 -33.78
N PHE A 343 -33.24 27.30 -34.80
CA PHE A 343 -34.05 26.13 -35.15
C PHE A 343 -33.64 25.59 -36.53
N GLN A 344 -33.28 24.31 -36.63
CA GLN A 344 -32.84 23.71 -37.90
C GLN A 344 -33.96 23.67 -38.96
N GLU A 345 -35.21 23.38 -38.55
CA GLU A 345 -36.36 23.23 -39.45
C GLU A 345 -37.69 23.67 -38.80
N LYS A 346 -38.71 23.96 -39.63
CA LYS A 346 -40.08 24.31 -39.21
C LYS A 346 -40.84 23.20 -38.46
N LEU A 347 -40.35 21.96 -38.45
CA LEU A 347 -41.07 20.80 -37.90
C LEU A 347 -40.90 20.61 -36.39
N ILE A 348 -40.13 21.49 -35.74
CA ILE A 348 -39.99 21.55 -34.27
C ILE A 348 -41.30 22.09 -33.67
N LYS A 349 -41.82 21.45 -32.63
CA LYS A 349 -43.19 21.68 -32.10
C LYS A 349 -43.22 21.80 -30.58
N THR A 350 -44.08 22.66 -30.04
CA THR A 350 -44.27 22.87 -28.59
C THR A 350 -42.95 23.19 -27.88
N VAL A 351 -42.21 24.16 -28.42
CA VAL A 351 -40.97 24.70 -27.81
C VAL A 351 -41.27 26.07 -27.21
N THR A 352 -41.32 26.09 -25.89
CA THR A 352 -41.68 27.24 -25.07
C THR A 352 -40.42 27.98 -24.66
N ILE A 353 -40.30 29.24 -25.05
CA ILE A 353 -39.20 30.13 -24.68
C ILE A 353 -39.79 31.29 -23.86
N GLN A 354 -39.49 31.36 -22.56
CA GLN A 354 -40.08 32.34 -21.65
C GLN A 354 -39.09 32.76 -20.56
N GLY A 355 -39.15 34.02 -20.10
CA GLY A 355 -38.35 34.53 -18.98
C GLY A 355 -36.81 34.49 -19.12
N ASN A 356 -36.27 34.20 -20.31
CA ASN A 356 -34.82 34.21 -20.57
C ASN A 356 -34.31 35.62 -20.85
N SER A 357 -33.05 35.90 -20.53
CA SER A 357 -32.32 37.08 -21.02
C SER A 357 -31.48 36.67 -22.23
N ILE A 358 -31.92 37.02 -23.45
CA ILE A 358 -31.28 36.61 -24.71
C ILE A 358 -30.81 37.86 -25.45
N PHE A 359 -29.51 38.20 -25.36
CA PHE A 359 -29.00 39.51 -25.78
C PHE A 359 -27.57 39.52 -26.31
N CYS A 360 -27.21 40.52 -27.12
CA CYS A 360 -25.85 40.71 -27.67
C CYS A 360 -25.24 39.55 -28.48
N ASN A 361 -25.99 38.51 -28.84
CA ASN A 361 -25.52 37.48 -29.79
C ASN A 361 -25.57 38.03 -31.23
N SER A 362 -24.93 37.34 -32.18
CA SER A 362 -24.93 37.65 -33.62
C SER A 362 -24.72 39.14 -33.94
N GLN A 363 -23.58 39.69 -33.47
CA GLN A 363 -23.15 41.10 -33.62
C GLN A 363 -23.03 41.61 -35.09
N LYS A 364 -23.44 40.79 -36.08
CA LYS A 364 -23.24 40.99 -37.52
C LYS A 364 -24.56 40.98 -38.34
N THR A 365 -25.71 40.60 -37.75
CA THR A 365 -26.97 40.37 -38.50
C THR A 365 -28.21 41.12 -37.98
N GLY A 366 -28.13 41.84 -36.85
CA GLY A 366 -29.14 42.79 -36.39
C GLY A 366 -30.10 42.29 -35.30
N ASN A 367 -30.80 41.18 -35.53
CA ASN A 367 -31.87 40.69 -34.63
C ASN A 367 -31.40 39.45 -33.82
N GLY A 368 -30.24 39.54 -33.16
CA GLY A 368 -29.49 38.43 -32.55
C GLY A 368 -30.11 37.69 -31.34
N GLY A 369 -31.43 37.59 -31.27
CA GLY A 369 -32.17 36.81 -30.26
C GLY A 369 -32.48 35.39 -30.75
N ILE A 370 -33.61 35.26 -31.45
CA ILE A 370 -34.22 33.99 -31.88
C ILE A 370 -34.59 34.10 -33.36
N VAL A 371 -33.90 33.38 -34.26
CA VAL A 371 -34.11 33.55 -35.71
C VAL A 371 -34.10 32.24 -36.50
N THR A 372 -35.27 31.87 -37.02
CA THR A 372 -35.54 31.73 -38.47
C THR A 372 -37.03 31.45 -38.66
N ASN A 373 -37.60 31.79 -39.82
CA ASN A 373 -38.96 31.39 -40.22
C ASN A 373 -40.15 31.78 -39.30
N GLY A 374 -39.97 32.75 -38.38
CA GLY A 374 -41.04 33.26 -37.52
C GLY A 374 -41.17 32.56 -36.16
N GLY A 375 -40.10 31.94 -35.65
CA GLY A 375 -40.15 31.19 -34.39
C GLY A 375 -40.80 29.81 -34.55
N ASN A 376 -41.17 29.18 -33.45
CA ASN A 376 -41.62 27.79 -33.45
C ASN A 376 -42.99 27.66 -34.15
N GLU A 377 -43.07 26.79 -35.16
CA GLU A 377 -44.19 26.69 -36.12
C GLU A 377 -44.53 27.97 -36.92
N GLY A 378 -43.75 29.05 -36.81
CA GLY A 378 -43.94 30.29 -37.57
C GLY A 378 -44.98 31.25 -37.00
N ILE A 379 -45.09 31.35 -35.67
CA ILE A 379 -46.00 32.27 -34.99
C ILE A 379 -45.69 33.74 -35.29
N GLN A 380 -46.73 34.49 -35.66
CA GLN A 380 -46.65 35.94 -35.83
C GLN A 380 -46.18 36.61 -34.53
N MET A 381 -45.05 37.30 -34.61
CA MET A 381 -44.51 38.12 -33.51
C MET A 381 -45.50 39.22 -33.07
N PRO A 382 -45.46 39.68 -31.82
CA PRO A 382 -46.25 40.84 -31.39
C PRO A 382 -46.03 42.06 -32.28
N GLU A 383 -47.09 42.84 -32.49
CA GLU A 383 -47.02 44.19 -33.06
C GLU A 383 -47.35 45.18 -31.94
N ILE A 384 -46.35 45.91 -31.45
CA ILE A 384 -46.58 46.98 -30.46
C ILE A 384 -47.27 48.14 -31.19
N LYS A 385 -48.35 48.70 -30.63
CA LYS A 385 -49.19 49.71 -31.32
C LYS A 385 -49.11 51.08 -30.68
N ILE A 386 -49.26 51.16 -29.38
CA ILE A 386 -49.17 52.39 -28.59
C ILE A 386 -48.20 52.13 -27.43
N ILE A 387 -47.34 53.11 -27.18
CA ILE A 387 -46.60 53.26 -25.93
C ILE A 387 -46.90 54.69 -25.48
N ASP A 388 -47.41 54.85 -24.26
CA ASP A 388 -47.76 56.15 -23.68
C ASP A 388 -47.53 56.15 -22.15
N ALA A 389 -47.96 57.22 -21.46
CA ALA A 389 -47.81 57.35 -20.02
C ALA A 389 -48.74 56.43 -19.21
N GLN A 390 -49.71 55.79 -19.86
CA GLN A 390 -50.66 54.83 -19.29
C GLN A 390 -50.18 53.39 -19.50
N GLY A 391 -49.38 53.13 -20.54
CA GLY A 391 -48.50 51.96 -20.66
C GLY A 391 -48.29 51.48 -22.10
N ILE A 392 -48.26 50.16 -22.29
CA ILE A 392 -48.12 49.53 -23.62
C ILE A 392 -49.46 48.95 -24.07
N MET A 393 -49.82 49.18 -25.34
CA MET A 393 -50.84 48.41 -26.05
C MET A 393 -50.31 47.89 -27.38
N GLY A 394 -50.73 46.68 -27.76
CA GLY A 394 -50.35 46.05 -29.01
C GLY A 394 -51.31 44.96 -29.44
N THR A 395 -50.99 44.29 -30.54
CA THR A 395 -51.69 43.08 -31.00
C THR A 395 -50.73 41.91 -31.11
N ALA A 396 -51.19 40.75 -30.66
CA ALA A 396 -50.49 39.47 -30.74
C ALA A 396 -51.50 38.36 -31.08
N PRO A 397 -51.07 37.11 -31.35
CA PRO A 397 -52.00 35.99 -31.56
C PRO A 397 -53.02 35.89 -30.40
N PRO A 398 -54.33 35.74 -30.64
CA PRO A 398 -55.33 35.74 -29.58
C PRO A 398 -55.06 34.67 -28.51
N ARG A 399 -55.16 35.04 -27.23
CA ARG A 399 -54.84 34.20 -26.06
C ARG A 399 -53.37 33.78 -25.93
N SER A 400 -52.44 34.37 -26.69
CA SER A 400 -51.00 34.21 -26.41
C SER A 400 -50.59 34.94 -25.14
N ALA A 401 -49.57 34.40 -24.46
CA ALA A 401 -48.78 35.15 -23.49
C ALA A 401 -47.75 36.00 -24.23
N VAL A 402 -47.56 37.24 -23.79
CA VAL A 402 -46.67 38.23 -24.39
C VAL A 402 -45.64 38.67 -23.35
N ASP A 403 -44.41 38.15 -23.44
CA ASP A 403 -43.29 38.55 -22.57
C ASP A 403 -42.68 39.85 -23.11
N ILE A 404 -42.53 40.86 -22.26
CA ILE A 404 -42.08 42.21 -22.64
C ILE A 404 -40.72 42.52 -22.00
N TYR A 405 -39.84 43.11 -22.82
CA TYR A 405 -38.44 43.35 -22.51
C TYR A 405 -38.05 44.81 -22.74
N SER A 406 -37.35 45.42 -21.79
CA SER A 406 -36.75 46.75 -22.00
C SER A 406 -35.46 46.63 -22.81
N VAL A 407 -35.24 47.56 -23.73
CA VAL A 407 -34.12 47.57 -24.67
C VAL A 407 -33.41 48.92 -24.59
N SER A 408 -32.08 48.94 -24.41
CA SER A 408 -31.30 50.19 -24.42
C SER A 408 -31.30 50.88 -25.78
N THR A 409 -31.30 50.08 -26.84
CA THR A 409 -31.03 50.46 -28.22
C THR A 409 -31.68 49.45 -29.16
N CYS A 410 -32.67 49.85 -29.96
CA CYS A 410 -33.24 48.99 -31.00
C CYS A 410 -32.12 48.41 -31.89
N ASN A 411 -32.28 47.19 -32.37
CA ASN A 411 -31.37 46.48 -33.28
C ASN A 411 -29.98 46.15 -32.67
N THR A 412 -29.75 46.37 -31.37
CA THR A 412 -28.49 46.02 -30.68
C THR A 412 -28.73 45.62 -29.23
N CYS A 413 -28.43 44.37 -28.90
CA CYS A 413 -28.57 43.81 -27.55
C CYS A 413 -30.01 43.86 -26.96
N GLU A 414 -30.99 43.60 -27.82
CA GLU A 414 -32.40 43.38 -27.46
C GLU A 414 -32.56 42.18 -26.49
N GLY A 415 -33.73 42.02 -25.86
CA GLY A 415 -34.02 40.85 -25.02
C GLY A 415 -33.24 40.74 -23.70
N LYS A 416 -32.51 41.78 -23.29
CA LYS A 416 -31.62 41.73 -22.10
C LYS A 416 -32.35 41.69 -20.75
N THR A 417 -33.39 42.52 -20.58
CA THR A 417 -34.08 42.68 -19.29
C THR A 417 -35.56 42.41 -19.48
N PHE A 418 -36.04 41.28 -18.96
CA PHE A 418 -37.46 40.97 -18.84
C PHE A 418 -38.12 41.94 -17.86
N ILE A 419 -39.29 42.48 -18.23
CA ILE A 419 -40.07 43.37 -17.36
C ILE A 419 -41.27 42.61 -16.76
N THR A 420 -42.13 42.05 -17.61
CA THR A 420 -43.32 41.29 -17.22
C THR A 420 -43.89 40.52 -18.41
N SER A 421 -44.91 39.71 -18.16
CA SER A 421 -45.75 39.09 -19.19
C SER A 421 -47.17 39.66 -19.16
N ALA A 422 -47.86 39.65 -20.30
CA ALA A 422 -49.28 39.97 -20.43
C ALA A 422 -50.00 38.87 -21.22
N ILE A 423 -51.34 38.86 -21.21
CA ILE A 423 -52.15 37.92 -22.03
C ILE A 423 -52.91 38.72 -23.10
N ALA A 424 -52.79 38.31 -24.36
CA ALA A 424 -53.59 38.86 -25.45
C ALA A 424 -55.05 38.40 -25.32
N ALA A 425 -55.99 39.34 -25.36
CA ALA A 425 -57.43 39.05 -25.29
C ALA A 425 -57.92 38.25 -26.52
N SER A 426 -59.19 37.85 -26.52
CA SER A 426 -59.81 37.08 -27.62
C SER A 426 -59.85 37.82 -28.97
N ASN A 427 -59.71 39.15 -28.97
CA ASN A 427 -59.57 40.00 -30.15
C ASN A 427 -58.09 40.23 -30.58
N GLY A 428 -57.13 39.59 -29.91
CA GLY A 428 -55.70 39.73 -30.16
C GLY A 428 -55.05 40.97 -29.51
N VAL A 429 -55.80 41.86 -28.86
CA VAL A 429 -55.23 43.05 -28.19
C VAL A 429 -54.61 42.65 -26.86
N PHE A 430 -53.39 43.11 -26.58
CA PHE A 430 -52.80 43.08 -25.25
C PHE A 430 -52.59 44.52 -24.74
N THR A 431 -52.79 44.70 -23.43
CA THR A 431 -52.69 45.99 -22.73
C THR A 431 -51.95 45.80 -21.42
N VAL A 432 -51.02 46.69 -21.11
CA VAL A 432 -50.06 46.54 -20.01
C VAL A 432 -49.92 47.85 -19.27
N LEU A 433 -50.49 47.90 -18.07
CA LEU A 433 -50.74 49.13 -17.29
C LEU A 433 -49.56 49.49 -16.38
N PHE A 434 -48.38 49.70 -16.96
CA PHE A 434 -47.26 50.36 -16.28
C PHE A 434 -46.54 51.32 -17.24
N SER A 435 -46.11 52.47 -16.73
CA SER A 435 -45.33 53.43 -17.51
C SER A 435 -43.93 52.90 -17.79
N VAL A 436 -43.49 52.98 -19.04
CA VAL A 436 -42.16 52.56 -19.49
C VAL A 436 -41.43 53.77 -20.03
N ASP A 437 -40.30 54.12 -19.41
CA ASP A 437 -39.42 55.16 -19.94
C ASP A 437 -38.47 54.54 -20.96
N GLY A 438 -38.74 54.76 -22.25
CA GLY A 438 -37.90 54.30 -23.36
C GLY A 438 -38.46 53.10 -24.14
N LYS A 439 -37.54 52.24 -24.61
CA LYS A 439 -37.78 51.32 -25.73
C LYS A 439 -38.03 49.89 -25.28
N VAL A 440 -38.95 49.22 -25.98
CA VAL A 440 -39.38 47.85 -25.69
C VAL A 440 -39.44 46.95 -26.93
N THR A 441 -39.21 45.66 -26.72
CA THR A 441 -39.56 44.55 -27.62
C THR A 441 -40.39 43.53 -26.84
N ALA A 442 -41.02 42.58 -27.55
CA ALA A 442 -41.81 41.51 -26.95
C ALA A 442 -41.70 40.21 -27.77
N LEU A 443 -42.04 39.08 -27.15
CA LEU A 443 -42.28 37.80 -27.84
C LEU A 443 -43.66 37.25 -27.48
N ALA A 444 -44.26 36.44 -28.35
CA ALA A 444 -45.55 35.79 -28.12
C ALA A 444 -45.38 34.27 -27.97
N THR A 445 -46.04 33.68 -26.97
CA THR A 445 -46.15 32.23 -26.78
C THR A 445 -47.62 31.81 -26.81
N ASP A 446 -47.99 30.85 -27.67
CA ASP A 446 -49.37 30.38 -27.79
C ASP A 446 -49.79 29.40 -26.68
N SER A 447 -51.07 28.99 -26.68
CA SER A 447 -51.59 28.00 -25.72
C SER A 447 -51.14 26.55 -25.98
N LEU A 448 -50.31 26.31 -27.00
CA LEU A 448 -49.62 25.04 -27.24
C LEU A 448 -48.15 25.09 -26.76
N GLY A 449 -47.70 26.26 -26.28
CA GLY A 449 -46.33 26.47 -25.86
C GLY A 449 -45.35 26.61 -27.01
N ASN A 450 -45.78 27.06 -28.19
CA ASN A 450 -44.92 27.51 -29.29
C ASN A 450 -44.59 29.00 -29.09
N THR A 451 -43.35 29.44 -29.36
CA THR A 451 -42.93 30.85 -29.19
C THR A 451 -42.44 31.51 -30.49
N SER A 452 -42.79 32.79 -30.68
CA SER A 452 -42.39 33.63 -31.83
C SER A 452 -40.93 34.09 -31.81
N ALA A 453 -40.49 34.77 -32.87
CA ALA A 453 -39.34 35.68 -32.79
C ALA A 453 -39.66 36.94 -31.97
N PHE A 454 -38.63 37.74 -31.63
CA PHE A 454 -38.81 39.07 -31.04
C PHE A 454 -39.50 40.03 -32.02
N ALA A 455 -40.35 40.90 -31.48
CA ALA A 455 -41.05 41.98 -32.18
C ALA A 455 -40.15 43.19 -32.47
N ASP A 456 -40.49 43.94 -33.52
CA ASP A 456 -39.81 45.20 -33.84
C ASP A 456 -39.94 46.23 -32.70
N CYS A 457 -38.84 46.92 -32.41
CA CYS A 457 -38.69 47.90 -31.34
C CYS A 457 -39.46 49.20 -31.62
N LYS A 458 -40.14 49.79 -30.62
CA LYS A 458 -41.10 50.91 -30.84
C LYS A 458 -41.00 52.10 -29.84
N ASP A 459 -41.63 53.22 -30.24
CA ASP A 459 -41.70 54.55 -29.60
C ASP A 459 -43.16 55.16 -29.69
N THR A 460 -43.37 56.45 -29.39
CA THR A 460 -44.55 56.94 -28.60
C THR A 460 -45.56 57.95 -29.23
N SER A 461 -46.01 57.85 -30.51
CA SER A 461 -46.92 58.89 -31.09
C SER A 461 -47.84 58.55 -32.31
N GLU A 462 -49.17 58.87 -32.24
CA GLU A 462 -50.18 59.28 -33.29
C GLU A 462 -51.65 58.84 -32.98
N ASN A 463 -52.74 59.62 -33.32
CA ASN A 463 -54.17 59.19 -33.13
C ASN A 463 -55.34 60.04 -33.79
N SER A 464 -56.59 59.50 -33.87
CA SER A 464 -57.93 60.15 -34.19
C SER A 464 -59.14 59.19 -33.89
N CYS A 465 -60.48 59.38 -34.05
CA CYS A 465 -61.43 60.42 -34.56
C CYS A 465 -62.91 60.19 -34.04
N LEU A 466 -63.97 60.84 -34.61
CA LEU A 466 -65.43 60.73 -34.24
C LEU A 466 -66.04 59.31 -34.33
N VAL A 467 -66.78 58.88 -33.29
CA VAL A 467 -67.48 57.56 -33.22
C VAL A 467 -68.79 57.64 -32.38
N ALA A 468 -69.91 57.13 -32.91
CA ALA A 468 -71.13 56.92 -32.10
C ALA A 468 -70.98 55.75 -31.12
N GLY A 469 -71.45 55.95 -29.88
CA GLY A 469 -71.35 54.95 -28.83
C GLY A 469 -72.42 55.13 -27.76
N PHE A 470 -72.82 54.01 -27.16
CA PHE A 470 -73.55 54.02 -25.89
C PHE A 470 -73.17 52.78 -25.09
N ILE A 471 -73.38 52.83 -23.78
CA ILE A 471 -73.47 51.66 -22.92
C ILE A 471 -74.88 51.54 -22.39
N ASN A 472 -75.30 50.34 -22.02
CA ASN A 472 -76.45 50.12 -21.17
C ASN A 472 -75.97 49.81 -19.74
N SER A 473 -76.78 50.22 -18.77
CA SER A 473 -76.51 50.14 -17.34
C SER A 473 -77.72 49.48 -16.66
N PRO A 474 -77.64 48.19 -16.28
CA PRO A 474 -76.48 47.29 -16.45
C PRO A 474 -76.24 46.89 -17.93
N PRO A 475 -75.01 46.44 -18.30
CA PRO A 475 -74.66 46.05 -19.68
C PRO A 475 -75.41 44.83 -20.23
N SER A 476 -76.07 44.10 -19.33
CA SER A 476 -77.01 43.00 -19.55
C SER A 476 -77.78 42.82 -18.24
N ALA A 477 -78.93 42.16 -18.24
CA ALA A 477 -79.84 42.22 -17.10
C ALA A 477 -80.45 40.87 -16.72
N CYS A 478 -80.66 40.67 -15.43
CA CYS A 478 -81.58 39.64 -14.97
C CYS A 478 -83.03 40.05 -15.28
N SER A 479 -83.89 39.09 -15.65
CA SER A 479 -85.30 39.36 -15.95
C SER A 479 -85.99 40.17 -14.84
N GLY A 480 -86.65 41.28 -15.22
CA GLY A 480 -87.28 42.24 -14.31
C GLY A 480 -86.39 43.40 -13.83
N THR A 481 -85.13 43.48 -14.25
CA THR A 481 -84.22 44.59 -13.89
C THR A 481 -84.36 45.77 -14.86
N PRO A 482 -84.49 47.03 -14.39
CA PRO A 482 -84.43 48.21 -15.25
C PRO A 482 -83.04 48.42 -15.87
N ILE A 483 -83.01 48.87 -17.12
CA ILE A 483 -81.81 49.13 -17.91
C ILE A 483 -81.83 50.59 -18.41
N THR A 484 -80.90 51.41 -17.91
CA THR A 484 -80.66 52.76 -18.41
C THR A 484 -79.63 52.74 -19.52
N PHE A 485 -79.97 53.25 -20.69
CA PHE A 485 -79.05 53.46 -21.79
C PHE A 485 -78.36 54.81 -21.60
N LEU A 486 -77.03 54.85 -21.77
CA LEU A 486 -76.18 56.01 -21.52
C LEU A 486 -75.34 56.29 -22.78
N ASP A 487 -75.49 57.47 -23.35
CA ASP A 487 -74.69 57.96 -24.47
C ASP A 487 -73.20 58.06 -24.11
N GLN A 488 -72.35 57.64 -25.04
CA GLN A 488 -70.89 57.70 -24.99
C GLN A 488 -70.30 58.14 -26.33
N SER A 489 -71.08 58.79 -27.19
CA SER A 489 -70.66 59.17 -28.54
C SER A 489 -69.55 60.22 -28.48
N LEU A 490 -68.38 59.89 -29.02
CA LEU A 490 -67.18 60.71 -28.96
C LEU A 490 -67.06 61.57 -30.22
N SER A 491 -67.12 62.89 -30.07
CA SER A 491 -66.87 63.86 -31.14
C SER A 491 -65.55 64.60 -30.96
N ASP A 492 -64.86 64.86 -32.07
CA ASP A 492 -63.67 65.72 -32.09
C ASP A 492 -64.02 67.18 -31.71
N PHE A 493 -63.04 67.84 -31.08
CA PHE A 493 -63.19 68.97 -30.14
C PHE A 493 -63.76 70.30 -30.68
N ASN A 494 -64.35 70.33 -31.87
CA ASN A 494 -65.06 71.49 -32.42
C ASN A 494 -66.49 71.17 -32.93
N THR A 495 -67.01 69.97 -32.69
CA THR A 495 -68.42 69.65 -33.00
C THR A 495 -69.15 69.07 -31.77
N ALA A 496 -70.28 69.67 -31.42
CA ALA A 496 -71.12 69.21 -30.31
C ALA A 496 -72.22 68.28 -30.84
N ILE A 497 -72.64 67.28 -30.04
CA ILE A 497 -73.79 66.44 -30.37
C ILE A 497 -75.08 67.22 -30.06
N THR A 498 -76.04 67.18 -31.00
CA THR A 498 -77.22 68.05 -31.01
C THR A 498 -78.55 67.29 -31.04
N SER A 499 -78.55 65.97 -31.29
CA SER A 499 -79.76 65.14 -31.25
C SER A 499 -79.45 63.67 -30.97
N TRP A 500 -80.35 63.01 -30.25
CA TRP A 500 -80.36 61.56 -29.99
C TRP A 500 -81.69 60.97 -30.44
N SER A 501 -81.66 59.75 -30.98
CA SER A 501 -82.85 59.01 -31.38
C SER A 501 -82.66 57.53 -31.06
N TRP A 502 -83.58 56.97 -30.28
CA TRP A 502 -83.56 55.60 -29.78
C TRP A 502 -84.75 54.80 -30.29
N SER A 503 -84.51 53.55 -30.70
CA SER A 503 -85.54 52.55 -30.98
C SER A 503 -85.18 51.19 -30.40
N PHE A 504 -86.20 50.48 -29.91
CA PHE A 504 -86.07 49.16 -29.28
C PHE A 504 -86.87 48.10 -30.05
N SER A 505 -86.38 46.86 -30.11
CA SER A 505 -87.02 45.77 -30.88
C SER A 505 -88.38 45.33 -30.36
N THR A 506 -88.76 45.75 -29.14
CA THR A 506 -90.08 45.57 -28.54
C THR A 506 -91.12 46.62 -28.99
N GLY A 507 -90.68 47.71 -29.64
CA GLY A 507 -91.55 48.73 -30.25
C GLY A 507 -91.50 50.11 -29.60
N GLU A 508 -90.85 50.25 -28.44
CA GLU A 508 -90.64 51.53 -27.77
C GLU A 508 -89.58 52.40 -28.49
N THR A 509 -89.67 53.71 -28.28
CA THR A 509 -88.73 54.71 -28.80
C THR A 509 -88.47 55.81 -27.76
N SER A 510 -87.37 56.55 -27.89
CA SER A 510 -87.11 57.75 -27.09
C SER A 510 -86.23 58.76 -27.85
N THR A 511 -86.30 60.03 -27.46
CA THR A 511 -85.40 61.11 -27.92
C THR A 511 -84.62 61.75 -26.77
N GLU A 512 -84.66 61.15 -25.58
CA GLU A 512 -83.79 61.53 -24.46
C GLU A 512 -82.34 61.10 -24.75
N GLN A 513 -81.36 61.80 -24.18
CA GLN A 513 -79.97 61.36 -24.29
C GLN A 513 -79.77 59.97 -23.63
N ASN A 514 -80.45 59.72 -22.50
CA ASN A 514 -80.21 58.55 -21.64
C ASN A 514 -81.52 57.87 -21.15
N PRO A 515 -82.27 57.15 -22.01
CA PRO A 515 -83.56 56.55 -21.65
C PRO A 515 -83.45 55.28 -20.79
N THR A 516 -84.53 54.88 -20.12
CA THR A 516 -84.57 53.64 -19.29
C THR A 516 -85.73 52.73 -19.67
N ILE A 517 -85.46 51.44 -19.88
CA ILE A 517 -86.42 50.39 -20.28
C ILE A 517 -86.32 49.18 -19.33
N THR A 518 -87.37 48.37 -19.14
CA THR A 518 -87.34 47.16 -18.30
C THR A 518 -87.89 45.96 -19.07
N PHE A 519 -87.15 44.85 -19.10
CA PHE A 519 -87.55 43.62 -19.79
C PHE A 519 -87.88 42.52 -18.77
N ASN A 520 -89.08 41.93 -18.88
CA ASN A 520 -89.65 41.02 -17.87
C ASN A 520 -89.65 39.53 -18.28
N THR A 521 -88.96 39.20 -19.38
CA THR A 521 -88.88 37.84 -19.93
C THR A 521 -87.50 37.58 -20.52
N ASP A 522 -86.96 36.39 -20.30
CA ASP A 522 -85.72 35.92 -20.90
C ASP A 522 -85.78 36.06 -22.44
N GLY A 523 -84.77 36.69 -23.05
CA GLY A 523 -84.76 36.99 -24.47
C GLY A 523 -83.70 38.00 -24.92
N SER A 524 -83.61 38.15 -26.24
CA SER A 524 -82.66 39.00 -26.95
C SER A 524 -83.36 40.24 -27.49
N TYR A 525 -82.93 41.43 -27.06
CA TYR A 525 -83.54 42.71 -27.39
C TYR A 525 -82.53 43.62 -28.09
N GLN A 526 -82.91 44.32 -29.16
CA GLN A 526 -82.02 45.27 -29.83
C GLN A 526 -82.37 46.71 -29.43
N ALA A 527 -81.35 47.51 -29.14
CA ALA A 527 -81.44 48.96 -29.00
C ALA A 527 -80.59 49.63 -30.07
N THR A 528 -81.14 50.61 -30.79
CA THR A 528 -80.42 51.42 -31.76
C THR A 528 -80.36 52.87 -31.30
N LEU A 529 -79.17 53.44 -31.23
CA LEU A 529 -78.94 54.88 -31.09
C LEU A 529 -78.51 55.46 -32.43
N THR A 530 -79.09 56.60 -32.81
CA THR A 530 -78.54 57.51 -33.81
C THR A 530 -78.25 58.87 -33.17
N VAL A 531 -77.03 59.37 -33.35
CA VAL A 531 -76.61 60.72 -32.93
C VAL A 531 -76.29 61.59 -34.13
N THR A 532 -76.47 62.90 -33.98
CA THR A 532 -76.10 63.92 -34.96
C THR A 532 -75.26 65.01 -34.29
N ASN A 533 -74.21 65.49 -34.96
CA ASN A 533 -73.42 66.64 -34.48
C ASN A 533 -73.90 67.98 -35.07
N SER A 534 -73.29 69.08 -34.59
CA SER A 534 -73.56 70.46 -35.01
C SER A 534 -73.20 70.79 -36.47
N LEU A 535 -72.58 69.86 -37.22
CA LEU A 535 -72.35 69.96 -38.66
C LEU A 535 -73.30 69.07 -39.49
N GLY A 536 -74.22 68.35 -38.84
CA GLY A 536 -75.12 67.40 -39.51
C GLY A 536 -74.50 66.03 -39.80
N CYS A 537 -73.29 65.75 -39.30
CA CYS A 537 -72.72 64.41 -39.39
C CYS A 537 -73.50 63.48 -38.46
N THR A 538 -74.15 62.47 -39.03
CA THR A 538 -74.83 61.40 -38.30
C THR A 538 -73.93 60.20 -38.11
N SER A 539 -74.05 59.54 -36.97
CA SER A 539 -73.45 58.23 -36.74
C SER A 539 -74.41 57.41 -35.89
N SER A 540 -74.53 56.11 -36.20
CA SER A 540 -75.51 55.22 -35.57
C SER A 540 -74.88 53.89 -35.18
N ILE A 541 -75.39 53.33 -34.09
CA ILE A 541 -74.94 52.04 -33.56
C ILE A 541 -76.14 51.28 -33.00
N THR A 542 -76.24 50.01 -33.36
CA THR A 542 -77.20 49.06 -32.79
C THR A 542 -76.44 48.10 -31.87
N LYS A 543 -76.97 47.84 -30.68
CA LYS A 543 -76.48 46.80 -29.78
C LYS A 543 -77.61 45.85 -29.40
N THR A 544 -77.27 44.58 -29.23
CA THR A 544 -78.15 43.57 -28.65
C THR A 544 -77.92 43.50 -27.15
N ILE A 545 -79.00 43.32 -26.39
CA ILE A 545 -79.07 43.22 -24.94
C ILE A 545 -79.75 41.89 -24.63
N GLU A 546 -79.01 40.97 -24.03
CA GLU A 546 -79.56 39.69 -23.56
C GLU A 546 -80.08 39.84 -22.13
N VAL A 547 -81.20 39.16 -21.86
CA VAL A 547 -81.87 39.12 -20.57
C VAL A 547 -82.12 37.67 -20.20
N THR A 548 -81.72 37.21 -19.01
CA THR A 548 -82.01 35.84 -18.55
C THR A 548 -82.01 35.68 -17.03
N THR A 549 -82.50 34.55 -16.53
CA THR A 549 -82.46 34.11 -15.12
C THR A 549 -81.09 33.57 -14.64
N GLY A 550 -80.15 33.29 -15.55
CA GLY A 550 -78.72 33.29 -15.24
C GLY A 550 -78.12 31.99 -14.68
N ALA A 551 -78.17 31.78 -13.35
CA ALA A 551 -77.25 30.86 -12.65
C ALA A 551 -77.90 29.87 -11.67
N LYS A 552 -77.24 28.72 -11.51
CA LYS A 552 -77.46 27.73 -10.46
C LYS A 552 -76.13 27.33 -9.83
N ALA A 553 -75.94 27.63 -8.55
CA ALA A 553 -74.75 27.22 -7.78
C ALA A 553 -74.70 25.70 -7.53
N GLY A 554 -73.48 25.15 -7.43
CA GLY A 554 -73.22 23.78 -6.98
C GLY A 554 -71.72 23.47 -6.94
N PHE A 555 -71.29 22.58 -6.05
CA PHE A 555 -69.88 22.18 -5.94
C PHE A 555 -69.72 20.74 -5.42
N VAL A 556 -68.47 20.25 -5.41
CA VAL A 556 -68.06 19.02 -4.73
C VAL A 556 -66.75 19.28 -3.97
N ALA A 557 -66.70 18.91 -2.70
CA ALA A 557 -65.47 18.88 -1.90
C ALA A 557 -64.70 17.56 -2.09
N SER A 558 -63.36 17.59 -2.04
CA SER A 558 -62.49 16.41 -2.19
C SER A 558 -62.66 15.37 -1.07
N THR A 559 -63.06 15.82 0.12
CA THR A 559 -63.51 15.00 1.26
C THR A 559 -64.52 15.80 2.07
N LYS A 560 -65.38 15.11 2.82
CA LYS A 560 -66.27 15.72 3.83
C LYS A 560 -65.81 15.49 5.27
N ASP A 561 -64.78 14.66 5.44
CA ASP A 561 -64.17 14.27 6.70
C ASP A 561 -62.64 14.49 6.66
N PRO A 562 -62.16 15.73 6.45
CA PRO A 562 -60.73 16.06 6.55
C PRO A 562 -60.21 16.00 7.99
N CYS A 563 -58.90 15.89 8.13
CA CYS A 563 -58.20 16.09 9.39
C CYS A 563 -57.85 17.58 9.59
N ILE A 564 -57.61 17.99 10.82
CA ILE A 564 -57.15 19.36 11.11
C ILE A 564 -55.85 19.69 10.34
N GLY A 565 -55.86 20.79 9.59
CA GLY A 565 -54.75 21.18 8.70
C GLY A 565 -54.76 20.56 7.29
N ASP A 566 -55.61 19.58 6.98
CA ASP A 566 -55.72 19.01 5.62
C ASP A 566 -56.24 20.04 4.61
N LEU A 567 -55.75 19.92 3.38
CA LEU A 567 -56.19 20.74 2.25
C LEU A 567 -57.44 20.15 1.59
N VAL A 568 -58.61 20.70 1.92
CA VAL A 568 -59.86 20.38 1.21
C VAL A 568 -59.89 21.17 -0.09
N ILE A 569 -60.02 20.47 -1.23
CA ILE A 569 -60.19 21.10 -2.55
C ILE A 569 -61.68 21.13 -2.86
N PHE A 570 -62.18 22.31 -3.23
CA PHE A 570 -63.57 22.51 -3.65
C PHE A 570 -63.61 22.78 -5.14
N THR A 571 -64.26 21.87 -5.87
CA THR A 571 -64.45 21.93 -7.31
C THR A 571 -65.85 22.44 -7.62
N ASP A 572 -65.92 23.53 -8.37
CA ASP A 572 -67.16 24.11 -8.87
C ASP A 572 -67.85 23.18 -9.87
N ASN A 573 -69.17 23.05 -9.73
CA ASN A 573 -70.08 22.37 -10.65
C ASN A 573 -71.31 23.25 -10.97
N SER A 574 -71.19 24.57 -10.78
CA SER A 574 -72.25 25.54 -11.05
C SER A 574 -72.53 25.65 -12.54
N THR A 575 -73.80 25.90 -12.90
CA THR A 575 -74.26 25.95 -14.29
C THR A 575 -74.96 27.26 -14.59
N SER A 576 -74.68 27.87 -15.75
CA SER A 576 -75.42 29.02 -16.27
C SER A 576 -76.28 28.67 -17.49
N THR A 577 -77.32 29.45 -17.74
CA THR A 577 -78.18 29.31 -18.94
C THR A 577 -77.50 29.85 -20.20
N SER A 578 -77.88 29.31 -21.36
CA SER A 578 -77.34 29.70 -22.67
C SER A 578 -77.56 31.19 -22.95
N GLY A 579 -76.49 31.98 -22.86
CA GLY A 579 -76.52 33.44 -22.96
C GLY A 579 -75.78 34.15 -21.82
N SER A 580 -75.52 33.46 -20.70
CA SER A 580 -74.77 33.98 -19.55
C SER A 580 -73.62 33.07 -19.14
N ARG A 581 -72.60 33.63 -18.50
CA ARG A 581 -71.44 32.90 -17.96
C ARG A 581 -71.13 33.38 -16.55
N ILE A 582 -70.74 32.46 -15.66
CA ILE A 582 -70.31 32.80 -14.31
C ILE A 582 -69.00 33.61 -14.37
N VAL A 583 -68.93 34.73 -13.64
CA VAL A 583 -67.76 35.63 -13.58
C VAL A 583 -67.19 35.83 -12.19
N SER A 584 -68.00 35.68 -11.15
CA SER A 584 -67.53 35.71 -9.76
C SER A 584 -68.02 34.50 -8.99
N TYR A 585 -67.13 33.97 -8.16
CA TYR A 585 -67.39 32.95 -7.18
C TYR A 585 -67.08 33.59 -5.83
N ASN A 586 -67.86 33.28 -4.80
CA ASN A 586 -67.63 33.71 -3.43
C ASN A 586 -67.91 32.53 -2.52
N TRP A 587 -66.83 31.91 -2.06
CA TRP A 587 -66.83 30.87 -1.05
C TRP A 587 -66.81 31.53 0.34
N ASP A 588 -67.71 31.11 1.21
CA ASP A 588 -67.63 31.24 2.66
C ASP A 588 -67.38 29.85 3.23
N PHE A 589 -66.29 29.65 3.97
CA PHE A 589 -65.95 28.34 4.53
C PHE A 589 -66.60 28.07 5.89
N GLY A 590 -67.35 29.03 6.44
CA GLY A 590 -68.05 28.90 7.73
C GLY A 590 -67.15 29.04 8.97
N ASP A 591 -65.84 29.24 8.79
CA ASP A 591 -64.86 29.53 9.86
C ASP A 591 -64.52 31.03 9.97
N GLY A 592 -65.17 31.87 9.14
CA GLY A 592 -64.89 33.30 9.02
C GLY A 592 -63.92 33.66 7.88
N THR A 593 -63.45 32.69 7.09
CA THR A 593 -62.61 32.92 5.91
C THR A 593 -63.36 32.68 4.58
N THR A 594 -62.87 33.31 3.51
CA THR A 594 -63.56 33.38 2.21
C THR A 594 -62.58 33.28 1.03
N ALA A 595 -63.03 32.79 -0.12
CA ALA A 595 -62.24 32.76 -1.36
C ALA A 595 -63.06 33.17 -2.61
N ALA A 596 -62.38 33.69 -3.63
CA ALA A 596 -63.02 34.23 -4.84
C ALA A 596 -62.77 33.43 -6.15
N SER A 597 -61.94 32.38 -6.08
CA SER A 597 -61.57 31.54 -7.23
C SER A 597 -62.70 30.55 -7.60
N GLN A 598 -62.80 30.17 -8.88
CA GLN A 598 -63.79 29.16 -9.33
C GLN A 598 -63.63 27.84 -8.58
N ASN A 599 -62.50 27.18 -8.78
CA ASN A 599 -62.04 26.11 -7.90
C ASN A 599 -61.15 26.72 -6.84
N THR A 600 -61.29 26.26 -5.60
CA THR A 600 -60.51 26.77 -4.46
C THR A 600 -60.06 25.62 -3.55
N SER A 601 -59.25 25.93 -2.57
CA SER A 601 -58.82 24.98 -1.54
C SER A 601 -58.65 25.68 -0.21
N HIS A 602 -59.02 25.02 0.89
CA HIS A 602 -58.97 25.59 2.23
C HIS A 602 -58.39 24.60 3.25
N THR A 603 -57.83 25.13 4.35
CA THR A 603 -57.32 24.35 5.48
C THR A 603 -57.96 24.81 6.79
N TYR A 604 -58.59 23.89 7.51
CA TYR A 604 -59.26 24.20 8.77
C TYR A 604 -58.30 24.06 9.95
N ASN A 605 -58.18 25.14 10.74
CA ASN A 605 -57.25 25.24 11.87
C ASN A 605 -57.89 24.92 13.23
N SER A 606 -59.11 24.37 13.25
CA SER A 606 -59.80 23.91 14.46
C SER A 606 -60.79 22.78 14.15
N ILE A 607 -61.07 21.95 15.16
CA ILE A 607 -62.01 20.82 15.06
C ILE A 607 -63.46 21.28 15.27
N ALA A 608 -64.24 21.27 14.18
CA ALA A 608 -65.68 21.52 14.18
C ALA A 608 -66.33 20.98 12.89
N THR A 609 -67.66 21.06 12.81
CA THR A 609 -68.39 20.97 11.54
C THR A 609 -68.63 22.38 11.00
N PHE A 610 -68.12 22.66 9.80
CA PHE A 610 -68.24 23.94 9.10
C PHE A 610 -69.23 23.84 7.93
N SER A 611 -70.01 24.89 7.71
CA SER A 611 -71.05 24.95 6.65
C SER A 611 -70.54 25.78 5.46
N VAL A 612 -69.83 25.13 4.54
CA VAL A 612 -69.26 25.78 3.36
C VAL A 612 -70.36 26.21 2.41
N THR A 613 -70.33 27.46 1.95
CA THR A 613 -71.30 28.04 1.02
C THR A 613 -70.60 28.64 -0.19
N LEU A 614 -70.96 28.18 -1.38
CA LEU A 614 -70.60 28.80 -2.64
C LEU A 614 -71.73 29.72 -3.09
N THR A 615 -71.43 31.00 -3.30
CA THR A 615 -72.27 31.93 -4.08
C THR A 615 -71.62 32.21 -5.43
N VAL A 616 -72.36 32.09 -6.53
CA VAL A 616 -71.89 32.42 -7.89
C VAL A 616 -72.72 33.56 -8.48
N THR A 617 -72.09 34.37 -9.33
CA THR A 617 -72.75 35.47 -10.07
C THR A 617 -72.35 35.44 -11.54
N THR A 618 -73.31 35.65 -12.44
CA THR A 618 -73.05 35.79 -13.88
C THR A 618 -72.48 37.14 -14.27
N ASP A 619 -71.92 37.21 -15.49
CA ASP A 619 -71.63 38.47 -16.19
C ASP A 619 -72.81 39.44 -16.16
N LEU A 620 -74.04 38.91 -16.25
CA LEU A 620 -75.29 39.68 -16.21
C LEU A 620 -75.78 40.02 -14.78
N GLN A 621 -74.93 39.84 -13.76
CA GLN A 621 -75.19 40.11 -12.33
C GLN A 621 -76.23 39.21 -11.63
N CYS A 622 -76.60 38.07 -12.23
CA CYS A 622 -77.57 37.14 -11.63
C CYS A 622 -76.86 36.18 -10.68
N SER A 623 -77.27 36.15 -9.40
CA SER A 623 -76.61 35.39 -8.34
C SER A 623 -77.40 34.17 -7.85
N SER A 624 -76.67 33.16 -7.38
CA SER A 624 -77.20 31.89 -6.87
C SER A 624 -76.27 31.34 -5.78
N SER A 625 -76.78 30.58 -4.81
CA SER A 625 -75.96 30.00 -3.72
C SER A 625 -76.32 28.56 -3.37
N HIS A 626 -75.35 27.82 -2.85
CA HIS A 626 -75.46 26.42 -2.43
C HIS A 626 -74.48 26.13 -1.28
N SER A 627 -74.85 25.22 -0.36
CA SER A 627 -74.05 24.93 0.84
C SER A 627 -73.95 23.43 1.15
N GLU A 628 -72.79 22.99 1.66
CA GLU A 628 -72.53 21.65 2.19
C GLU A 628 -71.73 21.70 3.50
N ASN A 629 -71.91 20.72 4.38
CA ASN A 629 -71.14 20.59 5.62
C ASN A 629 -69.85 19.78 5.43
N ILE A 630 -68.77 20.23 6.09
CA ILE A 630 -67.47 19.56 6.20
C ILE A 630 -67.16 19.37 7.70
N THR A 631 -66.74 18.18 8.14
CA THR A 631 -66.43 17.89 9.56
C THR A 631 -64.96 17.59 9.75
N VAL A 632 -64.29 18.37 10.59
CA VAL A 632 -62.83 18.35 10.76
C VAL A 632 -62.47 17.52 12.00
N HIS A 633 -61.71 16.45 11.78
CA HIS A 633 -61.33 15.47 12.81
C HIS A 633 -59.93 15.72 13.38
N ASP A 634 -59.68 15.28 14.62
CA ASP A 634 -58.33 15.30 15.20
C ASP A 634 -57.54 14.02 14.85
N PRO A 635 -56.20 14.13 14.69
CA PRO A 635 -55.35 12.96 14.54
C PRO A 635 -55.21 12.20 15.86
N PRO A 636 -54.95 10.87 15.81
CA PRO A 636 -54.66 10.09 17.00
C PRO A 636 -53.44 10.63 17.76
N GLN A 637 -53.34 10.37 19.07
CA GLN A 637 -52.09 10.57 19.80
C GLN A 637 -51.31 9.25 19.75
N ALA A 638 -50.32 9.19 18.87
CA ALA A 638 -49.40 8.07 18.75
C ALA A 638 -48.53 7.94 20.01
N LYS A 639 -48.42 6.73 20.58
CA LYS A 639 -47.50 6.45 21.69
C LYS A 639 -47.29 4.95 21.88
N PHE A 640 -46.05 4.52 22.04
CA PHE A 640 -45.70 3.15 22.43
C PHE A 640 -44.48 3.15 23.35
N GLY A 641 -44.15 1.98 23.90
CA GLY A 641 -42.88 1.71 24.56
C GLY A 641 -42.28 0.38 24.08
N ALA A 642 -41.02 0.15 24.43
CA ALA A 642 -40.35 -1.13 24.31
C ALA A 642 -40.06 -1.70 25.71
N ASP A 643 -39.89 -3.02 25.82
CA ASP A 643 -39.41 -3.67 27.06
C ASP A 643 -37.91 -3.48 27.29
N ALA A 644 -37.12 -3.32 26.23
CA ALA A 644 -35.74 -2.84 26.26
C ALA A 644 -35.45 -1.90 25.07
N THR A 645 -34.56 -0.92 25.27
CA THR A 645 -34.10 0.04 24.25
C THR A 645 -32.59 0.00 24.01
N ASP A 646 -31.90 -0.91 24.68
CA ASP A 646 -30.44 -1.09 24.64
C ASP A 646 -30.17 -2.58 24.87
N VAL A 647 -29.70 -3.30 23.85
CA VAL A 647 -29.67 -4.78 23.81
C VAL A 647 -28.55 -5.39 22.97
N CYS A 648 -28.14 -6.61 23.30
CA CYS A 648 -27.29 -7.45 22.45
C CYS A 648 -27.91 -7.67 21.06
N LEU A 649 -27.07 -7.80 20.04
CA LEU A 649 -27.48 -8.12 18.67
C LEU A 649 -28.38 -9.37 18.60
N GLY A 650 -29.43 -9.32 17.78
CA GLY A 650 -30.40 -10.42 17.65
C GLY A 650 -31.38 -10.60 18.83
N THR A 651 -31.33 -9.77 19.88
CA THR A 651 -32.27 -9.81 21.00
C THR A 651 -33.69 -9.40 20.56
N PRO A 652 -34.74 -10.23 20.80
CA PRO A 652 -36.11 -9.83 20.51
C PRO A 652 -36.64 -8.79 21.51
N ILE A 653 -36.96 -7.61 21.00
CA ILE A 653 -37.62 -6.50 21.70
C ILE A 653 -39.12 -6.59 21.47
N ASN A 654 -39.93 -6.42 22.52
CA ASN A 654 -41.39 -6.40 22.44
C ASN A 654 -41.90 -4.95 22.54
N PHE A 655 -42.61 -4.49 21.50
CA PHE A 655 -43.20 -3.17 21.48
C PHE A 655 -44.65 -3.22 21.96
N THR A 656 -45.01 -2.29 22.85
CA THR A 656 -46.34 -2.19 23.45
C THR A 656 -46.96 -0.83 23.14
N ASP A 657 -48.07 -0.85 22.39
CA ASP A 657 -48.86 0.32 22.07
C ASP A 657 -49.57 0.91 23.31
N SER A 658 -49.72 2.23 23.29
CA SER A 658 -50.45 3.03 24.29
C SER A 658 -51.12 4.26 23.65
N SER A 659 -51.35 4.22 22.33
CA SER A 659 -51.91 5.31 21.53
C SER A 659 -53.38 5.56 21.86
N THR A 660 -53.87 6.78 21.60
CA THR A 660 -55.30 7.11 21.68
C THR A 660 -55.83 7.61 20.34
N ALA A 661 -57.12 7.38 20.06
CA ALA A 661 -57.66 7.44 18.69
C ALA A 661 -57.92 8.84 18.12
N GLY A 662 -57.93 9.87 18.97
CA GLY A 662 -58.64 11.14 18.70
C GLY A 662 -60.04 11.13 19.29
N ASN A 663 -60.71 12.28 19.31
CA ASN A 663 -62.00 12.48 19.95
C ASN A 663 -63.17 11.93 19.11
N GLY A 664 -63.81 10.86 19.61
CA GLY A 664 -64.92 10.19 18.91
C GLY A 664 -64.49 9.23 17.79
N ALA A 665 -63.19 9.04 17.58
CA ALA A 665 -62.62 8.13 16.60
C ALA A 665 -62.19 6.77 17.22
N VAL A 666 -61.81 5.82 16.36
CA VAL A 666 -61.16 4.55 16.74
C VAL A 666 -59.91 4.31 15.89
N ILE A 667 -58.86 3.72 16.45
CA ILE A 667 -57.64 3.37 15.69
C ILE A 667 -57.98 2.23 14.71
N LYS A 668 -57.68 2.45 13.43
CA LYS A 668 -57.97 1.58 12.29
C LYS A 668 -56.75 0.79 11.83
N SER A 669 -55.56 1.35 11.95
CA SER A 669 -54.30 0.70 11.57
C SER A 669 -53.11 1.20 12.38
N TYR A 670 -52.13 0.31 12.52
CA TYR A 670 -50.81 0.55 13.12
C TYR A 670 -49.76 0.28 12.03
N PHE A 671 -48.68 1.05 12.02
CA PHE A 671 -47.52 0.83 11.17
C PHE A 671 -46.26 1.21 11.95
N TYR A 672 -45.49 0.21 12.38
CA TYR A 672 -44.14 0.39 12.91
C TYR A 672 -43.16 0.36 11.74
N ASP A 673 -42.31 1.38 11.64
CA ASP A 673 -41.05 1.37 10.91
C ASP A 673 -39.93 1.10 11.95
N PHE A 674 -39.07 0.10 11.72
CA PHE A 674 -37.98 -0.23 12.65
C PHE A 674 -36.69 0.56 12.38
N GLY A 675 -36.69 1.50 11.43
CA GLY A 675 -35.57 2.41 11.15
C GLY A 675 -34.43 1.78 10.34
N ASN A 676 -34.56 0.52 9.94
CA ASN A 676 -33.62 -0.22 9.09
C ASN A 676 -34.21 -0.57 7.70
N GLY A 677 -35.47 -0.20 7.44
CA GLY A 677 -36.23 -0.57 6.25
C GLY A 677 -37.27 -1.69 6.46
N ASP A 678 -37.21 -2.42 7.58
CA ASP A 678 -38.27 -3.37 7.96
C ASP A 678 -39.43 -2.66 8.68
N SER A 679 -40.61 -3.28 8.62
CA SER A 679 -41.83 -2.72 9.20
C SER A 679 -42.83 -3.77 9.69
N SER A 680 -43.81 -3.36 10.50
CA SER A 680 -44.90 -4.22 10.96
C SER A 680 -46.23 -3.49 11.09
N THR A 681 -47.33 -4.15 10.72
CA THR A 681 -48.70 -3.64 10.87
C THR A 681 -49.45 -4.17 12.10
N ARG A 682 -48.73 -4.87 12.99
CA ARG A 682 -49.28 -5.35 14.28
C ARG A 682 -49.34 -4.21 15.29
N ASN A 683 -50.31 -4.25 16.20
CA ASN A 683 -50.43 -3.32 17.33
C ASN A 683 -49.26 -3.47 18.33
N ASN A 684 -48.94 -4.72 18.70
CA ASN A 684 -47.78 -5.07 19.53
C ASN A 684 -46.89 -6.07 18.75
N PRO A 685 -45.93 -5.61 17.94
CA PRO A 685 -44.94 -6.46 17.30
C PRO A 685 -43.81 -6.82 18.28
N HIS A 686 -43.07 -7.87 17.95
CA HIS A 686 -41.69 -8.04 18.40
C HIS A 686 -40.76 -7.94 17.18
N TYR A 687 -39.53 -7.49 17.40
CA TYR A 687 -38.50 -7.37 16.36
C TYR A 687 -37.10 -7.52 16.97
N TYR A 688 -36.12 -7.88 16.16
CA TYR A 688 -34.70 -7.94 16.55
C TYR A 688 -33.84 -7.47 15.38
N TYR A 689 -32.72 -6.82 15.70
CA TYR A 689 -31.78 -6.29 14.70
C TYR A 689 -30.67 -7.31 14.41
N THR A 690 -30.25 -7.41 13.15
CA THR A 690 -29.16 -8.29 12.69
C THR A 690 -27.86 -7.55 12.39
N THR A 691 -27.85 -6.23 12.53
CA THR A 691 -26.68 -5.36 12.40
C THR A 691 -26.64 -4.44 13.64
N PRO A 692 -25.48 -4.20 14.26
CA PRO A 692 -25.38 -3.27 15.39
C PRO A 692 -25.57 -1.81 14.93
N GLY A 693 -26.06 -0.97 15.84
CA GLY A 693 -26.31 0.45 15.60
C GLY A 693 -27.49 1.01 16.41
N THR A 694 -27.75 2.32 16.25
CA THR A 694 -28.90 3.01 16.85
C THR A 694 -29.98 3.23 15.81
N TYR A 695 -31.14 2.64 16.05
CA TYR A 695 -32.32 2.66 15.19
C TYR A 695 -33.41 3.56 15.76
N THR A 696 -34.12 4.29 14.90
CA THR A 696 -35.26 5.13 15.29
C THR A 696 -36.57 4.43 14.96
N VAL A 697 -37.07 3.63 15.89
CA VAL A 697 -38.36 2.93 15.74
C VAL A 697 -39.47 3.97 15.75
N THR A 698 -40.34 3.95 14.74
CA THR A 698 -41.42 4.92 14.57
C THR A 698 -42.76 4.20 14.40
N LEU A 699 -43.66 4.37 15.37
CA LEU A 699 -45.06 3.96 15.23
C LEU A 699 -45.85 5.10 14.60
N THR A 700 -46.45 4.83 13.44
CA THR A 700 -47.56 5.62 12.88
C THR A 700 -48.88 4.91 13.17
N VAL A 701 -49.84 5.61 13.77
CA VAL A 701 -51.23 5.12 13.93
C VAL A 701 -52.17 5.94 13.06
N THR A 702 -53.22 5.29 12.54
CA THR A 702 -54.26 5.93 11.73
C THR A 702 -55.64 5.62 12.31
N ASN A 703 -56.50 6.63 12.45
CA ASN A 703 -57.87 6.44 12.91
C ASN A 703 -58.85 6.11 11.77
N ASN A 704 -60.11 5.86 12.10
CA ASN A 704 -61.13 5.44 11.13
C ASN A 704 -61.43 6.47 10.04
N PHE A 705 -61.22 7.76 10.31
CA PHE A 705 -61.42 8.87 9.37
C PHE A 705 -60.25 9.05 8.41
N GLY A 706 -59.09 8.44 8.71
CA GLY A 706 -57.87 8.51 7.89
C GLY A 706 -56.78 9.38 8.49
N CYS A 707 -57.06 10.09 9.59
CA CYS A 707 -56.09 10.93 10.26
C CYS A 707 -55.00 10.08 10.91
N SER A 708 -53.74 10.46 10.69
CA SER A 708 -52.58 9.77 11.24
C SER A 708 -51.70 10.67 12.07
N ASN A 709 -50.90 10.05 12.92
CA ASN A 709 -49.85 10.69 13.70
C ASN A 709 -48.75 9.67 13.99
N SER A 710 -47.54 10.14 14.31
CA SER A 710 -46.41 9.27 14.62
C SER A 710 -45.74 9.63 15.94
N TYR A 711 -45.10 8.62 16.52
CA TYR A 711 -44.23 8.72 17.68
C TYR A 711 -43.00 7.86 17.43
N SER A 712 -41.84 8.26 17.95
CA SER A 712 -40.57 7.56 17.74
C SER A 712 -39.80 7.39 19.03
N ILE A 713 -39.09 6.27 19.15
CA ILE A 713 -38.10 6.01 20.21
C ILE A 713 -36.78 5.54 19.60
N SER A 714 -35.69 5.80 20.31
CA SER A 714 -34.38 5.21 19.99
C SER A 714 -34.29 3.79 20.55
N VAL A 715 -33.75 2.88 19.75
CA VAL A 715 -33.28 1.56 20.17
C VAL A 715 -31.83 1.44 19.74
N THR A 716 -30.91 1.21 20.67
CA THR A 716 -29.54 0.82 20.33
C THR A 716 -29.41 -0.69 20.43
N THR A 717 -28.61 -1.27 19.53
CA THR A 717 -28.19 -2.65 19.65
C THR A 717 -26.69 -2.79 19.38
N HIS A 718 -26.00 -3.48 20.28
CA HIS A 718 -24.56 -3.63 20.27
C HIS A 718 -24.15 -5.02 19.78
N ASP A 719 -22.99 -5.11 19.12
CA ASP A 719 -22.43 -6.40 18.71
C ASP A 719 -21.98 -7.19 19.95
N PHE A 720 -21.82 -8.50 19.81
CA PHE A 720 -21.33 -9.33 20.90
C PHE A 720 -19.86 -9.00 21.22
N PRO A 721 -19.43 -9.07 22.50
CA PRO A 721 -18.01 -9.07 22.82
C PRO A 721 -17.35 -10.28 22.13
N ILE A 722 -16.09 -10.16 21.74
CA ILE A 722 -15.31 -11.22 21.08
C ILE A 722 -14.34 -11.79 22.11
N ALA A 723 -14.59 -13.03 22.54
CA ALA A 723 -13.74 -13.74 23.46
C ALA A 723 -12.42 -14.14 22.77
N GLN A 724 -11.29 -13.76 23.36
CA GLN A 724 -9.97 -14.05 22.80
C GLN A 724 -8.94 -14.12 23.93
N PHE A 725 -7.98 -15.05 23.83
CA PHE A 725 -6.90 -15.15 24.81
C PHE A 725 -5.61 -15.70 24.22
N THR A 726 -4.52 -15.52 24.97
CA THR A 726 -3.22 -16.14 24.72
C THR A 726 -2.76 -16.94 25.94
N SER A 727 -1.87 -17.91 25.72
CA SER A 727 -1.22 -18.68 26.78
C SER A 727 0.24 -18.94 26.41
N THR A 728 1.16 -18.74 27.35
CA THR A 728 2.57 -19.06 27.17
C THR A 728 2.83 -20.56 27.42
N PRO A 729 3.86 -21.16 26.79
CA PRO A 729 4.05 -22.62 26.79
C PRO A 729 4.72 -23.17 28.08
N LYS A 730 4.70 -24.47 28.38
CA LYS A 730 3.65 -25.53 28.22
C LYS A 730 4.04 -26.85 28.93
N CYS A 731 4.74 -26.76 30.05
CA CYS A 731 5.34 -27.92 30.73
C CYS A 731 4.41 -28.46 31.82
N VAL A 732 4.31 -29.79 31.96
CA VAL A 732 3.57 -30.42 33.06
C VAL A 732 4.17 -29.99 34.41
N GLY A 733 3.31 -29.66 35.38
CA GLY A 733 3.73 -29.15 36.68
C GLY A 733 4.15 -27.67 36.71
N GLU A 734 4.17 -26.93 35.59
CA GLU A 734 4.42 -25.48 35.58
C GLU A 734 3.14 -24.64 35.54
N ASN A 735 3.24 -23.38 35.98
CA ASN A 735 2.12 -22.43 35.97
C ASN A 735 1.94 -21.80 34.58
N VAL A 736 0.95 -22.27 33.83
CA VAL A 736 0.50 -21.64 32.58
C VAL A 736 -0.21 -20.33 32.91
N GLN A 737 0.36 -19.21 32.48
CA GLN A 737 -0.31 -17.91 32.48
C GLN A 737 -1.26 -17.83 31.28
N PHE A 738 -2.52 -17.51 31.56
CA PHE A 738 -3.49 -17.11 30.55
C PHE A 738 -3.64 -15.59 30.58
N THR A 739 -3.66 -14.98 29.39
CA THR A 739 -3.81 -13.54 29.23
C THR A 739 -5.02 -13.27 28.34
N ASP A 740 -6.00 -12.57 28.91
CA ASP A 740 -7.16 -12.07 28.18
C ASP A 740 -6.73 -11.10 27.09
N GLN A 741 -7.30 -11.26 25.90
CA GLN A 741 -7.12 -10.42 24.72
C GLN A 741 -8.48 -10.10 24.06
N SER A 742 -9.57 -10.28 24.81
CA SER A 742 -10.93 -10.09 24.33
C SER A 742 -11.23 -8.63 24.04
N THR A 743 -12.16 -8.39 23.11
CA THR A 743 -12.55 -7.05 22.67
C THR A 743 -14.06 -6.88 22.74
N VAL A 744 -14.53 -5.66 22.97
CA VAL A 744 -15.96 -5.29 22.95
C VAL A 744 -16.11 -3.96 22.20
N ASP A 745 -17.35 -3.57 21.88
CA ASP A 745 -17.70 -2.23 21.41
C ASP A 745 -17.09 -1.15 22.34
N ASN A 746 -16.49 -0.10 21.78
CA ASN A 746 -15.85 0.99 22.53
C ASN A 746 -16.81 1.77 23.46
N SER A 747 -18.11 1.52 23.38
CA SER A 747 -19.14 2.08 24.26
C SER A 747 -19.51 1.18 25.47
N LEU A 748 -18.93 -0.03 25.55
CA LEU A 748 -19.22 -1.05 26.56
C LEU A 748 -17.95 -1.50 27.30
N ASP A 749 -18.13 -2.21 28.42
CA ASP A 749 -17.05 -2.76 29.26
C ASP A 749 -17.25 -4.26 29.47
N ILE A 750 -16.17 -5.05 29.44
CA ILE A 750 -16.19 -6.45 29.90
C ILE A 750 -16.20 -6.45 31.43
N VAL A 751 -17.21 -7.08 32.05
CA VAL A 751 -17.42 -7.06 33.51
C VAL A 751 -17.26 -8.43 34.17
N SER A 752 -17.23 -9.51 33.38
CA SER A 752 -17.09 -10.89 33.88
C SER A 752 -16.23 -11.74 32.95
N TRP A 753 -15.45 -12.62 33.57
CA TRP A 753 -14.66 -13.66 32.92
C TRP A 753 -14.94 -14.99 33.63
N PHE A 754 -15.05 -16.07 32.87
CA PHE A 754 -15.16 -17.42 33.36
C PHE A 754 -14.29 -18.34 32.52
N TRP A 755 -13.32 -18.96 33.18
CA TRP A 755 -12.39 -19.92 32.60
C TRP A 755 -12.73 -21.34 33.06
N ASP A 756 -12.71 -22.27 32.13
CA ASP A 756 -12.64 -23.72 32.35
C ASP A 756 -11.37 -24.23 31.66
N PHE A 757 -10.46 -24.83 32.43
CA PHE A 757 -9.15 -25.25 31.91
C PHE A 757 -9.17 -26.65 31.29
N GLY A 758 -10.30 -27.36 31.33
CA GLY A 758 -10.53 -28.60 30.60
C GLY A 758 -9.94 -29.87 31.23
N ASP A 759 -9.44 -29.82 32.47
CA ASP A 759 -8.74 -30.92 33.16
C ASP A 759 -9.51 -31.57 34.33
N LYS A 760 -10.85 -31.40 34.32
CA LYS A 760 -11.89 -31.83 35.31
C LYS A 760 -12.15 -30.77 36.38
N ASP A 761 -13.11 -29.91 36.08
CA ASP A 761 -13.75 -28.93 36.98
C ASP A 761 -12.84 -27.82 37.56
N SER A 762 -11.59 -27.68 37.11
CA SER A 762 -10.76 -26.52 37.47
C SER A 762 -11.18 -25.28 36.66
N THR A 763 -11.46 -24.19 37.38
CA THR A 763 -12.09 -22.98 36.83
C THR A 763 -11.54 -21.71 37.49
N SER A 764 -11.72 -20.55 36.86
CA SER A 764 -11.36 -19.24 37.44
C SER A 764 -12.26 -18.11 36.94
N THR A 765 -12.46 -17.08 37.76
CA THR A 765 -13.16 -15.84 37.39
C THR A 765 -12.26 -14.61 37.37
N GLN A 766 -10.94 -14.81 37.33
CA GLN A 766 -9.97 -13.73 37.15
C GLN A 766 -9.81 -13.42 35.65
N GLN A 767 -9.54 -12.17 35.29
CA GLN A 767 -9.26 -11.81 33.89
C GLN A 767 -8.01 -12.53 33.35
N ASN A 768 -6.91 -12.55 34.11
CA ASN A 768 -5.61 -13.08 33.67
C ASN A 768 -5.10 -14.19 34.62
N PRO A 769 -5.75 -15.38 34.66
CA PRO A 769 -5.46 -16.40 35.65
C PRO A 769 -4.17 -17.19 35.35
N ARG A 770 -3.72 -17.93 36.37
CA ARG A 770 -2.70 -18.98 36.23
C ARG A 770 -3.31 -20.32 36.58
N HIS A 771 -2.91 -21.37 35.88
CA HIS A 771 -3.29 -22.75 36.17
C HIS A 771 -2.12 -23.71 35.98
N GLN A 772 -2.10 -24.81 36.73
CA GLN A 772 -1.02 -25.79 36.77
C GLN A 772 -1.58 -27.17 36.45
N TYR A 773 -1.11 -27.79 35.37
CA TYR A 773 -1.61 -29.10 34.92
C TYR A 773 -0.79 -30.24 35.53
N GLU A 774 -1.46 -31.17 36.23
CA GLU A 774 -0.85 -32.34 36.88
C GLU A 774 -0.44 -33.47 35.90
N SER A 775 -0.81 -33.38 34.62
CA SER A 775 -0.55 -34.43 33.63
C SER A 775 -0.34 -33.87 32.23
N VAL A 776 0.41 -34.60 31.40
CA VAL A 776 0.54 -34.31 29.96
C VAL A 776 -0.75 -34.67 29.21
N GLY A 777 -1.07 -33.89 28.18
CA GLY A 777 -2.30 -34.05 27.42
C GLY A 777 -2.64 -32.81 26.60
N VAL A 778 -3.66 -32.92 25.75
CA VAL A 778 -4.27 -31.77 25.08
C VAL A 778 -5.53 -31.39 25.84
N TYR A 779 -5.58 -30.16 26.35
CA TYR A 779 -6.68 -29.61 27.14
C TYR A 779 -7.41 -28.53 26.36
N THR A 780 -8.74 -28.59 26.30
CA THR A 780 -9.58 -27.60 25.60
C THR A 780 -9.98 -26.49 26.56
N VAL A 781 -9.12 -25.48 26.69
CA VAL A 781 -9.41 -24.32 27.55
C VAL A 781 -10.54 -23.51 26.94
N THR A 782 -11.51 -23.16 27.78
CA THR A 782 -12.68 -22.36 27.44
C THR A 782 -12.65 -21.07 28.24
N LEU A 783 -12.69 -19.92 27.54
CA LEU A 783 -12.95 -18.60 28.13
C LEU A 783 -14.34 -18.15 27.69
N THR A 784 -15.25 -17.96 28.64
CA THR A 784 -16.51 -17.23 28.46
C THR A 784 -16.36 -15.85 29.10
N ILE A 785 -16.79 -14.80 28.41
CA ILE A 785 -16.83 -13.43 28.95
C ILE A 785 -18.26 -12.88 28.95
N THR A 786 -18.47 -11.80 29.69
CA THR A 786 -19.74 -11.06 29.70
C THR A 786 -19.48 -9.57 29.82
N ASP A 787 -20.18 -8.78 29.01
CA ASP A 787 -20.16 -7.31 29.08
C ASP A 787 -21.19 -6.72 30.07
N ASN A 788 -21.20 -5.40 30.20
CA ASN A 788 -22.11 -4.64 31.05
C ASN A 788 -23.59 -4.66 30.59
N LEU A 789 -23.92 -5.12 29.38
CA LEU A 789 -25.30 -5.39 28.94
C LEU A 789 -25.74 -6.84 29.20
N GLY A 790 -24.79 -7.74 29.49
CA GLY A 790 -25.05 -9.18 29.67
C GLY A 790 -24.82 -10.00 28.41
N CYS A 791 -24.26 -9.42 27.35
CA CYS A 791 -23.92 -10.16 26.13
C CYS A 791 -22.68 -11.02 26.38
N MET A 792 -22.64 -12.22 25.82
CA MET A 792 -21.59 -13.22 26.06
C MET A 792 -21.04 -13.79 24.76
N ASP A 793 -19.74 -14.08 24.76
CA ASP A 793 -19.08 -14.96 23.79
C ASP A 793 -18.19 -15.98 24.51
N THR A 794 -17.81 -17.05 23.82
CA THR A 794 -17.06 -18.17 24.38
C THR A 794 -15.98 -18.67 23.41
N ARG A 795 -14.72 -18.34 23.73
CA ARG A 795 -13.55 -18.84 23.03
C ARG A 795 -13.15 -20.21 23.55
N LYS A 796 -12.91 -21.15 22.64
CA LYS A 796 -12.21 -22.40 22.95
C LYS A 796 -10.87 -22.47 22.21
N ALA A 797 -9.83 -22.94 22.89
CA ALA A 797 -8.52 -23.21 22.28
C ALA A 797 -7.88 -24.45 22.91
N GLU A 798 -7.26 -25.29 22.09
CA GLU A 798 -6.51 -26.45 22.56
C GLU A 798 -5.09 -26.06 23.00
N ILE A 799 -4.69 -26.53 24.17
CA ILE A 799 -3.31 -26.41 24.66
C ILE A 799 -2.74 -27.79 24.95
N SER A 800 -1.63 -28.11 24.29
CA SER A 800 -0.86 -29.33 24.56
C SER A 800 0.16 -29.09 25.67
N ILE A 801 0.00 -29.78 26.79
CA ILE A 801 0.93 -29.81 27.92
C ILE A 801 1.85 -31.03 27.76
N VAL A 802 3.16 -30.80 27.81
CA VAL A 802 4.20 -31.81 27.54
C VAL A 802 5.17 -31.99 28.72
N THR A 803 5.89 -33.09 28.75
CA THR A 803 7.05 -33.26 29.63
C THR A 803 8.20 -32.36 29.19
N GLY A 804 9.02 -31.93 30.15
CA GLY A 804 10.33 -31.36 29.86
C GLY A 804 11.29 -32.42 29.28
N PRO A 805 12.45 -31.99 28.74
CA PRO A 805 13.53 -32.91 28.36
C PRO A 805 14.11 -33.61 29.59
N THR A 806 14.25 -34.93 29.53
CA THR A 806 14.99 -35.72 30.53
C THR A 806 16.46 -35.69 30.15
N VAL A 807 17.18 -34.73 30.71
CA VAL A 807 18.56 -34.41 30.29
C VAL A 807 19.52 -35.48 30.80
N SER A 808 20.35 -35.96 29.89
CA SER A 808 21.44 -36.91 30.15
C SER A 808 22.56 -36.64 29.16
N PHE A 809 23.80 -36.92 29.54
CA PHE A 809 24.94 -36.80 28.65
C PHE A 809 26.04 -37.81 29.00
N SER A 810 27.01 -37.98 28.10
CA SER A 810 28.21 -38.78 28.34
C SER A 810 29.48 -37.97 28.14
N ILE A 811 30.44 -38.14 29.05
CA ILE A 811 31.83 -37.70 28.91
C ILE A 811 32.64 -38.89 28.37
N SER A 812 33.59 -38.66 27.45
CA SER A 812 34.41 -39.73 26.86
C SER A 812 35.21 -40.52 27.89
N ASP A 813 35.78 -39.83 28.88
CA ASP A 813 36.41 -40.39 30.08
C ASP A 813 36.12 -39.45 31.27
N THR A 814 35.69 -39.99 32.40
CA THR A 814 35.43 -39.21 33.64
C THR A 814 36.69 -38.99 34.48
N ILE A 815 37.80 -39.64 34.13
CA ILE A 815 39.13 -39.45 34.74
C ILE A 815 40.15 -39.30 33.61
N ALA A 816 40.85 -38.17 33.56
CA ALA A 816 41.80 -37.87 32.49
C ALA A 816 43.01 -37.08 33.01
N CYS A 817 44.08 -37.00 32.20
CA CYS A 817 45.23 -36.17 32.54
C CYS A 817 44.98 -34.70 32.14
N GLN A 818 45.65 -33.77 32.82
CA GLN A 818 45.71 -32.37 32.42
C GLN A 818 46.07 -32.25 30.94
N GLY A 819 45.35 -31.40 30.19
CA GLY A 819 45.54 -31.21 28.75
C GLY A 819 44.97 -32.30 27.84
N THR A 820 44.43 -33.41 28.37
CA THR A 820 43.66 -34.37 27.57
C THR A 820 42.38 -33.71 27.03
N LEU A 821 42.14 -33.85 25.72
CA LEU A 821 40.90 -33.40 25.08
C LEU A 821 39.81 -34.46 25.29
N LEU A 822 38.74 -34.06 25.97
CA LEU A 822 37.57 -34.90 26.24
C LEU A 822 36.40 -34.51 25.34
N THR A 823 35.57 -35.49 25.00
CA THR A 823 34.33 -35.28 24.24
C THR A 823 33.13 -35.35 25.18
N PHE A 824 32.19 -34.44 24.97
CA PHE A 824 30.94 -34.31 25.70
C PHE A 824 29.79 -34.44 24.70
N THR A 825 28.91 -35.42 24.92
CA THR A 825 27.83 -35.78 23.98
C THR A 825 26.49 -35.74 24.68
N ASP A 826 25.57 -34.97 24.11
CA ASP A 826 24.17 -34.92 24.54
C ASP A 826 23.47 -36.28 24.30
N GLN A 827 22.81 -36.78 25.34
CA GLN A 827 22.01 -38.01 25.34
C GLN A 827 20.62 -37.76 25.92
N THR A 828 20.12 -36.52 25.84
CA THR A 828 18.81 -36.13 26.37
C THR A 828 17.66 -36.90 25.72
N ASP A 829 16.83 -37.56 26.53
CA ASP A 829 15.57 -38.12 26.06
C ASP A 829 14.47 -37.02 26.09
N THR A 830 13.77 -36.84 24.98
CA THR A 830 12.74 -35.81 24.86
C THR A 830 11.72 -36.14 23.78
N SER A 831 10.44 -35.92 24.11
CA SER A 831 9.31 -36.11 23.19
C SER A 831 9.17 -35.01 22.12
N GLY A 832 10.17 -34.13 21.95
CA GLY A 832 10.16 -33.04 20.99
C GLY A 832 11.54 -32.43 20.77
N THR A 833 11.78 -31.86 19.59
CA THR A 833 13.10 -31.37 19.15
C THR A 833 13.71 -30.36 20.13
N LEU A 834 14.98 -30.56 20.51
CA LEU A 834 15.79 -29.56 21.19
C LEU A 834 16.14 -28.38 20.27
N VAL A 835 16.21 -27.18 20.84
CA VAL A 835 16.48 -25.92 20.09
C VAL A 835 17.59 -25.08 20.72
N PHE A 836 18.08 -25.46 21.90
CA PHE A 836 19.15 -24.78 22.63
C PHE A 836 19.91 -25.78 23.50
N TRP A 837 21.22 -25.59 23.58
CA TRP A 837 22.15 -26.31 24.44
C TRP A 837 23.07 -25.30 25.10
N HIS A 838 23.39 -25.50 26.38
CA HIS A 838 24.40 -24.76 27.11
C HIS A 838 25.17 -25.70 28.03
N TRP A 839 26.43 -25.91 27.70
CA TRP A 839 27.43 -26.58 28.52
C TRP A 839 28.20 -25.55 29.34
N ASN A 840 28.37 -25.83 30.62
CA ASN A 840 29.35 -25.19 31.49
C ASN A 840 30.26 -26.29 32.04
N PHE A 841 31.56 -26.15 31.82
CA PHE A 841 32.56 -27.17 32.17
C PHE A 841 33.10 -27.05 33.60
N GLY A 842 32.64 -26.05 34.37
CA GLY A 842 33.07 -25.84 35.76
C GLY A 842 34.40 -25.11 35.94
N ASP A 843 35.16 -24.87 34.87
CA ASP A 843 36.44 -24.13 34.85
C ASP A 843 36.32 -22.73 34.20
N GLN A 844 35.09 -22.21 34.07
CA GLN A 844 34.68 -21.00 33.35
C GLN A 844 34.62 -21.12 31.82
N ALA A 845 35.01 -22.25 31.21
CA ALA A 845 34.71 -22.52 29.81
C ALA A 845 33.26 -22.99 29.62
N ASN A 846 32.68 -22.65 28.46
CA ASN A 846 31.29 -22.97 28.11
C ASN A 846 31.17 -23.28 26.61
N ALA A 847 30.14 -24.03 26.20
CA ALA A 847 29.83 -24.33 24.80
C ALA A 847 28.31 -24.44 24.55
N ASN A 848 27.85 -24.15 23.32
CA ASN A 848 26.41 -24.09 23.00
C ASN A 848 26.01 -25.01 21.82
N SER A 849 26.64 -26.18 21.73
CA SER A 849 26.42 -27.22 20.71
C SER A 849 25.89 -28.51 21.35
N PRO A 850 25.21 -29.41 20.61
CA PRO A 850 24.77 -30.70 21.16
C PRO A 850 25.97 -31.56 21.60
N ASP A 851 26.92 -31.77 20.68
CA ASP A 851 28.22 -32.38 20.95
C ASP A 851 29.30 -31.30 21.03
N THR A 852 30.29 -31.48 21.90
CA THR A 852 31.39 -30.54 22.09
C THR A 852 32.65 -31.23 22.65
N THR A 853 33.78 -30.52 22.67
CA THR A 853 35.04 -31.01 23.23
C THR A 853 35.71 -29.94 24.08
N HIS A 854 36.38 -30.35 25.17
CA HIS A 854 37.09 -29.45 26.08
C HIS A 854 38.33 -30.12 26.68
N ALA A 855 39.34 -29.33 27.04
CA ALA A 855 40.62 -29.79 27.57
C ALA A 855 41.05 -28.94 28.77
N TYR A 856 40.95 -29.52 29.97
CA TYR A 856 41.21 -28.82 31.22
C TYR A 856 42.70 -28.54 31.42
N GLN A 857 43.04 -27.27 31.66
CA GLN A 857 44.42 -26.80 31.77
C GLN A 857 44.97 -26.84 33.21
N THR A 858 44.15 -27.22 34.19
CA THR A 858 44.54 -27.37 35.61
C THR A 858 43.99 -28.68 36.17
N PRO A 859 44.72 -29.36 37.08
CA PRO A 859 44.21 -30.54 37.77
C PRO A 859 43.14 -30.14 38.80
N GLY A 860 42.15 -31.00 39.02
CA GLY A 860 41.01 -30.73 39.88
C GLY A 860 39.81 -31.66 39.62
N VAL A 861 38.73 -31.47 40.35
CA VAL A 861 37.43 -32.08 40.07
C VAL A 861 36.49 -30.98 39.60
N PHE A 862 35.96 -31.12 38.39
CA PHE A 862 35.08 -30.14 37.76
C PHE A 862 33.67 -30.70 37.66
N VAL A 863 32.67 -29.89 38.01
CA VAL A 863 31.25 -30.21 37.81
C VAL A 863 30.85 -29.68 36.44
N VAL A 864 30.48 -30.59 35.54
CA VAL A 864 30.01 -30.28 34.20
C VAL A 864 28.50 -30.27 34.23
N THR A 865 27.88 -29.19 33.75
CA THR A 865 26.42 -29.07 33.63
C THR A 865 26.01 -28.89 32.19
N LEU A 866 24.98 -29.64 31.77
CA LEU A 866 24.28 -29.43 30.50
C LEU A 866 22.88 -28.91 30.80
N GLU A 867 22.55 -27.74 30.25
CA GLU A 867 21.20 -27.19 30.17
C GLU A 867 20.71 -27.28 28.72
N VAL A 868 19.48 -27.74 28.51
CA VAL A 868 18.85 -27.78 27.18
C VAL A 868 17.42 -27.29 27.23
N ILE A 869 16.93 -26.75 26.11
CA ILE A 869 15.56 -26.28 25.96
C ILE A 869 14.93 -26.91 24.72
N ASN A 870 13.75 -27.50 24.88
CA ASN A 870 12.99 -28.06 23.76
C ASN A 870 12.14 -27.00 23.03
N ARG A 871 11.60 -27.34 21.86
CA ARG A 871 10.80 -26.42 21.03
C ARG A 871 9.52 -25.91 21.72
N SER A 872 9.08 -26.56 22.79
CA SER A 872 7.98 -26.13 23.67
C SER A 872 8.43 -25.20 24.81
N GLN A 873 9.69 -24.73 24.76
CA GLN A 873 10.37 -23.95 25.80
C GLN A 873 10.51 -24.63 27.17
N CYS A 874 10.30 -25.94 27.25
CA CYS A 874 10.61 -26.67 28.47
C CYS A 874 12.12 -26.87 28.57
N MET A 875 12.68 -26.34 29.66
CA MET A 875 14.09 -26.47 30.03
C MET A 875 14.30 -27.73 30.87
N GLY A 876 15.50 -28.29 30.80
CA GLY A 876 15.99 -29.28 31.75
C GLY A 876 17.49 -29.12 31.96
N THR A 877 18.01 -29.71 33.03
CA THR A 877 19.42 -29.63 33.43
C THR A 877 19.92 -30.98 33.92
N ALA A 878 21.14 -31.34 33.55
CA ALA A 878 21.89 -32.47 34.12
C ALA A 878 23.26 -32.01 34.65
N HIS A 879 23.86 -32.83 35.51
CA HIS A 879 25.21 -32.60 36.05
C HIS A 879 25.95 -33.93 36.15
N ASP A 880 27.26 -33.91 35.87
CA ASP A 880 28.20 -35.00 36.17
C ASP A 880 29.57 -34.38 36.54
N THR A 881 30.54 -35.22 36.93
CA THR A 881 31.88 -34.78 37.35
C THR A 881 32.98 -35.40 36.52
N VAL A 882 34.02 -34.61 36.24
CA VAL A 882 35.27 -35.08 35.65
C VAL A 882 36.44 -34.78 36.57
N THR A 883 37.33 -35.75 36.75
CA THR A 883 38.55 -35.65 37.56
C THR A 883 39.77 -35.52 36.65
N ILE A 884 40.49 -34.41 36.78
CA ILE A 884 41.66 -34.08 35.98
C ILE A 884 42.91 -34.23 36.83
N LEU A 885 43.78 -35.12 36.39
CA LEU A 885 44.97 -35.58 37.09
C LEU A 885 46.21 -34.78 36.66
N GLU A 886 47.09 -34.48 37.60
CA GLU A 886 48.36 -33.79 37.31
C GLU A 886 49.31 -34.71 36.52
N GLN A 887 49.96 -34.17 35.49
CA GLN A 887 51.01 -34.90 34.77
C GLN A 887 52.31 -34.96 35.60
N PRO A 888 53.10 -36.05 35.53
CA PRO A 888 54.43 -36.06 36.13
C PRO A 888 55.38 -35.12 35.39
N ALA A 889 56.18 -34.35 36.14
CA ALA A 889 57.25 -33.55 35.56
C ALA A 889 58.48 -34.45 35.35
N ALA A 890 58.70 -34.89 34.12
CA ALA A 890 59.92 -35.59 33.73
C ALA A 890 61.15 -34.68 33.88
N PHE A 891 62.22 -35.16 34.49
CA PHE A 891 63.50 -34.45 34.54
C PHE A 891 64.66 -35.40 34.86
N PHE A 892 65.84 -35.14 34.30
CA PHE A 892 67.05 -35.89 34.64
C PHE A 892 68.31 -35.02 34.55
N PHE A 893 69.40 -35.53 35.13
CA PHE A 893 70.74 -34.98 35.00
C PHE A 893 71.66 -35.96 34.26
N ALA A 894 72.35 -35.47 33.23
CA ALA A 894 73.46 -36.16 32.56
C ALA A 894 74.77 -35.35 32.69
N PRO A 895 75.94 -36.00 32.82
CA PRO A 895 77.24 -35.33 32.85
C PRO A 895 77.54 -34.57 31.54
N ALA A 896 78.14 -33.39 31.66
CA ALA A 896 78.26 -32.43 30.56
C ALA A 896 79.29 -32.77 29.47
N GLN A 897 80.26 -33.64 29.75
CA GLN A 897 81.30 -34.11 28.81
C GLN A 897 81.69 -35.54 29.18
N ASN A 898 81.87 -36.42 28.18
CA ASN A 898 82.07 -37.85 28.39
C ASN A 898 83.04 -38.42 27.33
N CYS A 899 83.99 -39.28 27.69
CA CYS A 899 84.83 -39.94 26.68
C CYS A 899 84.04 -41.06 25.94
N LEU A 900 84.46 -41.36 24.72
CA LEU A 900 84.06 -42.53 23.95
C LEU A 900 84.34 -43.83 24.73
N ASN A 901 83.39 -44.77 24.70
CA ASN A 901 83.42 -46.02 25.47
C ASN A 901 83.45 -45.87 27.01
N GLU A 902 83.17 -44.72 27.60
CA GLU A 902 82.92 -44.61 29.04
C GLU A 902 81.46 -44.88 29.41
N THR A 903 81.23 -45.30 30.66
CA THR A 903 79.89 -45.60 31.19
C THR A 903 79.30 -44.35 31.87
N ILE A 904 78.36 -43.72 31.18
CA ILE A 904 77.67 -42.49 31.61
C ILE A 904 76.48 -42.88 32.48
N SER A 905 76.39 -42.31 33.68
CA SER A 905 75.24 -42.51 34.58
C SER A 905 74.24 -41.37 34.41
N PHE A 906 72.98 -41.72 34.14
CA PHE A 906 71.87 -40.80 34.02
C PHE A 906 71.04 -40.84 35.31
N LEU A 907 70.91 -39.69 35.98
CA LEU A 907 70.21 -39.59 37.26
C LEU A 907 68.81 -39.01 37.04
N ASP A 908 67.78 -39.81 37.29
CA ASP A 908 66.40 -39.35 37.30
C ASP A 908 66.12 -38.41 38.48
N GLN A 909 65.36 -37.36 38.20
CA GLN A 909 64.88 -36.36 39.16
C GLN A 909 63.40 -36.02 38.90
N SER A 910 62.68 -36.87 38.15
CA SER A 910 61.28 -36.67 37.80
C SER A 910 60.37 -36.70 39.03
N THR A 911 59.32 -35.89 39.01
CA THR A 911 58.29 -35.87 40.07
C THR A 911 56.98 -36.43 39.56
N GLY A 912 56.23 -37.13 40.42
CA GLY A 912 54.99 -37.82 40.02
C GLY A 912 53.78 -36.91 39.81
N GLY A 913 53.86 -35.62 40.17
CA GLY A 913 52.71 -34.75 40.44
C GLY A 913 52.23 -34.84 41.89
N THR A 914 51.31 -33.97 42.30
CA THR A 914 50.86 -33.83 43.69
C THR A 914 50.08 -35.06 44.14
N GLY A 915 50.66 -35.82 45.08
CA GLY A 915 50.04 -37.03 45.64
C GLY A 915 50.23 -38.29 44.79
N ALA A 916 51.04 -38.24 43.73
CA ALA A 916 51.39 -39.37 42.88
C ALA A 916 52.90 -39.63 42.85
N THR A 917 53.29 -40.88 42.54
CA THR A 917 54.69 -41.30 42.44
C THR A 917 55.00 -41.75 41.02
N VAL A 918 56.22 -41.53 40.53
CA VAL A 918 56.66 -42.16 39.28
C VAL A 918 56.70 -43.68 39.46
N THR A 919 56.15 -44.42 38.49
CA THR A 919 56.00 -45.89 38.52
C THR A 919 56.63 -46.60 37.32
N SER A 920 56.92 -45.90 36.24
CA SER A 920 57.69 -46.43 35.11
C SER A 920 58.50 -45.33 34.42
N TRP A 921 59.59 -45.76 33.78
CA TRP A 921 60.53 -44.92 33.04
C TRP A 921 60.71 -45.54 31.64
N LEU A 922 60.97 -44.70 30.65
CA LEU A 922 61.36 -45.09 29.31
C LEU A 922 62.41 -44.10 28.81
N TRP A 923 63.66 -44.55 28.83
CA TRP A 923 64.81 -43.86 28.27
C TRP A 923 65.00 -44.26 26.81
N ASN A 924 65.35 -43.28 25.98
CA ASN A 924 65.93 -43.45 24.66
C ASN A 924 67.23 -42.66 24.62
N PHE A 925 68.37 -43.31 24.37
CA PHE A 925 69.69 -42.69 24.43
C PHE A 925 70.11 -41.99 23.13
N GLY A 926 69.27 -41.97 22.10
CA GLY A 926 69.50 -41.28 20.83
C GLY A 926 70.35 -42.06 19.82
N ASP A 927 70.97 -43.18 20.22
CA ASP A 927 71.73 -44.09 19.37
C ASP A 927 70.91 -45.32 18.89
N GLY A 928 69.65 -45.41 19.31
CA GLY A 928 68.75 -46.53 19.06
C GLY A 928 68.63 -47.51 20.24
N SER A 929 69.38 -47.32 21.32
CA SER A 929 69.23 -48.07 22.57
C SER A 929 68.26 -47.38 23.56
N THR A 930 67.71 -48.17 24.48
CA THR A 930 66.67 -47.76 25.44
C THR A 930 66.86 -48.42 26.81
N SER A 931 66.20 -47.90 27.84
CA SER A 931 66.13 -48.52 29.17
C SER A 931 64.83 -48.21 29.89
N ASP A 932 64.38 -49.11 30.77
CA ASP A 932 63.22 -48.99 31.66
C ASP A 932 63.60 -48.76 33.13
N VAL A 933 64.90 -48.76 33.44
CA VAL A 933 65.45 -48.51 34.78
C VAL A 933 65.35 -47.01 35.12
N SER A 934 65.07 -46.68 36.38
CA SER A 934 64.88 -45.29 36.80
C SER A 934 66.10 -44.40 36.56
N SER A 935 67.27 -44.80 37.05
CA SER A 935 68.56 -44.12 36.81
C SER A 935 69.54 -45.08 36.15
N PRO A 936 69.53 -45.20 34.81
CA PRO A 936 70.34 -46.16 34.07
C PRO A 936 71.76 -45.65 33.85
N SER A 937 72.64 -46.56 33.43
CA SER A 937 73.96 -46.22 32.88
C SER A 937 74.09 -46.72 31.45
N HIS A 938 74.61 -45.90 30.54
CA HIS A 938 74.80 -46.23 29.13
C HIS A 938 76.23 -45.97 28.66
N GLN A 939 76.65 -46.65 27.59
CA GLN A 939 78.00 -46.58 27.03
C GLN A 939 77.90 -46.42 25.50
N TYR A 940 78.33 -45.27 24.98
CA TYR A 940 78.32 -45.00 23.55
C TYR A 940 79.58 -45.55 22.87
N THR A 941 79.38 -46.23 21.74
CA THR A 941 80.44 -46.91 20.96
C THR A 941 80.91 -46.12 19.72
N ALA A 942 80.33 -44.95 19.49
CA ALA A 942 80.76 -43.96 18.51
C ALA A 942 80.72 -42.56 19.13
N ASP A 943 81.50 -41.62 18.57
CA ASP A 943 81.56 -40.23 18.98
C ASP A 943 80.52 -39.37 18.24
N GLY A 944 80.05 -38.30 18.90
CA GLY A 944 78.98 -37.44 18.39
C GLY A 944 78.02 -36.93 19.46
N THR A 945 77.00 -36.19 19.01
CA THR A 945 75.92 -35.62 19.83
C THR A 945 74.68 -36.51 19.79
N TYR A 946 74.20 -36.93 20.95
CA TYR A 946 73.00 -37.77 21.09
C TYR A 946 71.89 -37.04 21.86
N GLN A 947 70.65 -37.13 21.37
CA GLN A 947 69.49 -36.59 22.09
C GLN A 947 68.89 -37.67 23.00
N VAL A 948 69.24 -37.60 24.29
CA VAL A 948 68.69 -38.49 25.31
C VAL A 948 67.30 -37.98 25.72
N THR A 949 66.33 -38.87 25.76
CA THR A 949 64.94 -38.56 26.13
C THR A 949 64.46 -39.53 27.20
N LEU A 950 63.87 -38.99 28.27
CA LEU A 950 63.18 -39.72 29.31
C LEU A 950 61.69 -39.42 29.23
N THR A 951 60.87 -40.45 29.10
CA THR A 951 59.43 -40.41 29.40
C THR A 951 59.17 -41.16 30.71
N VAL A 952 58.38 -40.59 31.60
CA VAL A 952 57.94 -41.23 32.85
C VAL A 952 56.42 -41.36 32.90
N GLN A 953 55.94 -42.34 33.64
CA GLN A 953 54.52 -42.47 34.00
C GLN A 953 54.34 -42.39 35.52
N ASN A 954 53.30 -41.72 35.99
CA ASN A 954 52.92 -41.72 37.41
C ASN A 954 51.93 -42.84 37.78
N SER A 955 51.77 -43.04 39.08
CA SER A 955 50.84 -44.00 39.71
C SER A 955 49.35 -43.76 39.42
N LEU A 956 49.02 -42.67 38.72
CA LEU A 956 47.67 -42.33 38.25
C LEU A 956 47.51 -42.53 36.73
N GLY A 957 48.54 -43.06 36.06
CA GLY A 957 48.54 -43.41 34.64
C GLY A 957 49.03 -42.30 33.69
N CYS A 958 49.24 -41.08 34.18
CA CYS A 958 49.64 -39.94 33.35
C CYS A 958 51.13 -39.96 33.01
N PHE A 959 51.48 -39.46 31.82
CA PHE A 959 52.84 -39.42 31.28
C PHE A 959 53.41 -38.00 31.23
N GLY A 960 54.74 -37.90 31.25
CA GLY A 960 55.49 -36.67 30.99
C GLY A 960 56.85 -37.00 30.36
N THR A 961 57.42 -36.08 29.59
CA THR A 961 58.64 -36.32 28.79
C THR A 961 59.61 -35.15 28.86
N TYR A 962 60.92 -35.44 28.95
CA TYR A 962 62.01 -34.47 28.96
C TYR A 962 63.19 -34.98 28.11
N SER A 963 63.90 -34.06 27.43
CA SER A 963 65.03 -34.39 26.55
C SER A 963 66.23 -33.47 26.79
N GLN A 964 67.44 -34.05 26.78
CA GLN A 964 68.72 -33.36 26.91
C GLN A 964 69.70 -33.91 25.86
N THR A 965 70.55 -33.05 25.28
CA THR A 965 71.66 -33.49 24.42
C THR A 965 72.91 -33.84 25.23
N VAL A 966 73.61 -34.90 24.83
CA VAL A 966 74.86 -35.38 25.43
C VAL A 966 75.91 -35.58 24.33
N ASP A 967 77.12 -35.07 24.54
CA ASP A 967 78.25 -35.17 23.60
C ASP A 967 79.27 -36.21 24.05
N ILE A 968 79.77 -37.00 23.09
CA ILE A 968 80.72 -38.10 23.26
C ILE A 968 81.98 -37.83 22.44
N ILE A 969 83.16 -37.94 23.07
CA ILE A 969 84.43 -37.48 22.49
C ILE A 969 85.48 -38.60 22.42
N SER A 970 86.08 -38.82 21.25
CA SER A 970 87.18 -39.78 21.05
C SER A 970 88.45 -39.45 21.87
N GLN A 971 89.12 -40.48 22.41
CA GLN A 971 90.37 -40.33 23.16
C GLN A 971 91.58 -39.98 22.24
N PRO A 972 92.59 -39.24 22.75
CA PRO A 972 93.83 -38.94 22.02
C PRO A 972 94.69 -40.20 21.82
N GLN A 973 95.43 -40.26 20.72
CA GLN A 973 96.46 -41.30 20.49
C GLN A 973 97.81 -40.64 20.20
N ALA A 974 98.84 -41.01 20.95
CA ALA A 974 100.16 -40.42 20.94
C ALA A 974 101.04 -40.98 19.81
N GLY A 975 101.75 -40.10 19.09
CA GLY A 975 102.65 -40.47 18.00
C GLY A 975 103.71 -39.41 17.75
N PHE A 976 104.92 -39.82 17.36
CA PHE A 976 105.95 -38.90 16.87
C PHE A 976 106.92 -39.52 15.86
N VAL A 977 107.67 -38.65 15.19
CA VAL A 977 108.84 -38.97 14.37
C VAL A 977 110.01 -38.05 14.74
N TYR A 978 111.24 -38.40 14.37
CA TYR A 978 112.44 -37.64 14.73
C TYR A 978 113.50 -37.62 13.61
N ASN A 979 114.40 -36.64 13.66
CA ASN A 979 115.52 -36.46 12.72
C ASN A 979 116.81 -36.12 13.48
N ILE A 980 117.92 -36.81 13.20
CA ILE A 980 119.18 -36.71 13.98
C ILE A 980 120.26 -35.93 13.21
N ALA A 981 120.73 -34.84 13.80
CA ALA A 981 121.79 -33.97 13.28
C ALA A 981 122.77 -33.60 14.42
N TYR A 982 123.57 -34.58 14.86
CA TYR A 982 124.40 -34.50 16.07
C TYR A 982 125.15 -33.16 16.25
N PRO A 983 125.03 -32.48 17.42
CA PRO A 983 124.42 -32.94 18.67
C PRO A 983 122.87 -32.81 18.76
N SER A 984 122.22 -32.20 17.76
CA SER A 984 120.80 -31.90 17.79
C SER A 984 119.92 -33.05 17.29
N VAL A 985 118.70 -33.17 17.82
CA VAL A 985 117.62 -34.01 17.30
C VAL A 985 116.34 -33.19 17.27
N GLU A 986 115.66 -33.19 16.13
CA GLU A 986 114.37 -32.55 15.94
C GLU A 986 113.26 -33.58 16.08
N PHE A 987 112.21 -33.27 16.85
CA PHE A 987 111.06 -34.14 17.08
C PHE A 987 109.78 -33.50 16.55
N THR A 988 108.98 -34.28 15.83
CA THR A 988 107.69 -33.87 15.28
C THR A 988 106.60 -34.77 15.83
N ASN A 989 105.67 -34.19 16.56
CA ASN A 989 104.44 -34.81 17.03
C ASN A 989 103.51 -35.12 15.83
N THR A 990 102.99 -36.35 15.80
CA THR A 990 102.07 -36.88 14.79
C THR A 990 100.84 -37.54 15.44
N SER A 991 100.50 -37.11 16.66
CA SER A 991 99.36 -37.62 17.43
C SER A 991 98.04 -37.28 16.76
N ILE A 992 97.03 -38.13 16.99
CA ILE A 992 95.67 -37.97 16.45
C ILE A 992 94.66 -37.84 17.59
N ASN A 993 93.47 -37.31 17.27
CA ASN A 993 92.43 -36.95 18.25
C ASN A 993 92.91 -35.98 19.36
N SER A 994 94.03 -35.28 19.16
CA SER A 994 94.70 -34.47 20.19
C SER A 994 94.42 -32.96 20.09
N THR A 995 93.26 -32.57 19.58
CA THR A 995 92.91 -31.18 19.22
C THR A 995 92.79 -30.23 20.42
N ASN A 996 92.54 -30.73 21.63
CA ASN A 996 92.52 -29.94 22.87
C ASN A 996 93.55 -30.46 23.89
N SER A 997 94.63 -31.09 23.43
CA SER A 997 95.56 -31.82 24.30
C SER A 997 96.84 -31.09 24.68
N VAL A 998 97.37 -31.43 25.85
CA VAL A 998 98.70 -31.03 26.35
C VAL A 998 99.72 -32.12 25.98
N TYR A 999 100.90 -31.68 25.54
CA TYR A 999 102.03 -32.54 25.17
C TYR A 999 103.08 -32.50 26.28
N THR A 1000 103.62 -33.65 26.68
CA THR A 1000 104.75 -33.76 27.60
C THR A 1000 105.76 -34.76 27.06
N TRP A 1001 106.99 -34.30 26.82
CA TRP A 1001 108.11 -35.09 26.33
C TRP A 1001 109.10 -35.39 27.45
N ASP A 1002 109.61 -36.61 27.50
CA ASP A 1002 110.84 -36.99 28.22
C ASP A 1002 111.86 -37.44 27.17
N PHE A 1003 113.05 -36.84 27.16
CA PHE A 1003 114.10 -37.17 26.18
C PHE A 1003 114.99 -38.34 26.62
N GLY A 1004 114.75 -38.93 27.78
CA GLY A 1004 115.50 -40.09 28.28
C GLY A 1004 116.93 -39.79 28.73
N ASP A 1005 117.31 -38.51 28.79
CA ASP A 1005 118.57 -38.01 29.37
C ASP A 1005 118.37 -37.26 30.71
N GLY A 1006 117.12 -37.22 31.19
CA GLY A 1006 116.71 -36.47 32.38
C GLY A 1006 116.16 -35.07 32.09
N THR A 1007 115.97 -34.70 30.81
CA THR A 1007 115.34 -33.43 30.41
C THR A 1007 114.01 -33.65 29.67
N THR A 1008 113.13 -32.65 29.74
CA THR A 1008 111.73 -32.72 29.30
C THR A 1008 111.29 -31.47 28.52
N SER A 1009 110.21 -31.55 27.76
CA SER A 1009 109.60 -30.39 27.07
C SER A 1009 108.09 -30.51 26.94
N ASN A 1010 107.38 -29.38 26.96
CA ASN A 1010 105.93 -29.33 26.75
C ASN A 1010 105.55 -28.66 25.41
N LEU A 1011 106.51 -28.49 24.50
CA LEU A 1011 106.26 -28.01 23.14
C LEU A 1011 105.71 -29.15 22.27
N SER A 1012 104.80 -28.85 21.34
CA SER A 1012 104.28 -29.86 20.41
C SER A 1012 105.39 -30.47 19.55
N ASN A 1013 106.33 -29.66 19.03
CA ASN A 1013 107.45 -30.12 18.20
C ASN A 1013 108.78 -29.57 18.78
N PRO A 1014 109.44 -30.27 19.72
CA PRO A 1014 110.67 -29.80 20.34
C PRO A 1014 111.93 -30.15 19.53
N ILE A 1015 112.99 -29.38 19.77
CA ILE A 1015 114.35 -29.70 19.30
C ILE A 1015 115.22 -29.83 20.56
N HIS A 1016 115.96 -30.93 20.67
CA HIS A 1016 116.79 -31.24 21.83
C HIS A 1016 118.24 -31.52 21.44
N ASN A 1017 119.20 -31.20 22.31
CA ASN A 1017 120.63 -31.39 22.07
C ASN A 1017 121.24 -32.37 23.07
N TYR A 1018 121.65 -33.54 22.59
CA TYR A 1018 122.25 -34.57 23.44
C TYR A 1018 123.76 -34.33 23.61
N SER A 1019 124.20 -34.32 24.86
CA SER A 1019 125.60 -34.02 25.23
C SER A 1019 126.58 -35.19 25.03
N ALA A 1020 126.07 -36.40 24.77
CA ALA A 1020 126.86 -37.60 24.51
C ALA A 1020 126.25 -38.42 23.36
N GLN A 1021 127.05 -39.29 22.75
CA GLN A 1021 126.57 -40.23 21.73
C GLN A 1021 126.16 -41.55 22.41
N ALA A 1022 124.85 -41.78 22.50
CA ALA A 1022 124.26 -42.90 23.23
C ALA A 1022 122.87 -43.27 22.68
N SER A 1023 122.25 -44.29 23.30
CA SER A 1023 120.83 -44.59 23.11
C SER A 1023 120.01 -43.84 24.16
N TYR A 1024 118.94 -43.18 23.74
CA TYR A 1024 118.04 -42.41 24.58
C TYR A 1024 116.60 -42.87 24.34
N ASN A 1025 115.86 -43.17 25.40
CA ASN A 1025 114.47 -43.62 25.29
C ASN A 1025 113.52 -42.42 25.41
N VAL A 1026 113.09 -41.89 24.27
CA VAL A 1026 112.26 -40.69 24.20
C VAL A 1026 110.80 -41.09 24.32
N CYS A 1027 110.05 -40.42 25.19
CA CYS A 1027 108.61 -40.61 25.35
C CYS A 1027 107.84 -39.32 25.04
N LEU A 1028 106.66 -39.46 24.45
CA LEU A 1028 105.65 -38.42 24.30
C LEU A 1028 104.35 -38.89 24.96
N ILE A 1029 103.91 -38.12 25.96
CA ILE A 1029 102.60 -38.23 26.62
C ILE A 1029 101.69 -37.17 26.00
N VAL A 1030 100.46 -37.54 25.65
CA VAL A 1030 99.44 -36.63 25.12
C VAL A 1030 98.15 -36.79 25.93
N THR A 1031 97.76 -35.73 26.65
CA THR A 1031 96.61 -35.72 27.56
C THR A 1031 95.57 -34.72 27.06
N ASP A 1032 94.32 -35.14 26.83
CA ASP A 1032 93.27 -34.21 26.40
C ASP A 1032 92.64 -33.45 27.56
N ASN A 1033 92.52 -32.12 27.44
CA ASN A 1033 91.97 -31.27 28.50
C ASN A 1033 90.45 -31.41 28.68
N SER A 1034 89.73 -32.02 27.74
CA SER A 1034 88.26 -32.09 27.74
C SER A 1034 87.75 -33.27 28.56
N CYS A 1035 88.33 -34.46 28.38
CA CYS A 1035 87.92 -35.68 29.13
C CYS A 1035 89.07 -36.33 29.92
N GLY A 1036 90.26 -35.71 29.99
CA GLY A 1036 91.35 -36.10 30.89
C GLY A 1036 92.14 -37.35 30.49
N ALA A 1037 91.67 -38.09 29.48
CA ALA A 1037 92.35 -39.26 28.94
C ALA A 1037 93.74 -38.92 28.37
N SER A 1038 94.71 -39.81 28.59
CA SER A 1038 96.08 -39.64 28.10
C SER A 1038 96.63 -40.92 27.48
N ASP A 1039 97.27 -40.79 26.32
CA ASP A 1039 98.07 -41.85 25.71
C ASP A 1039 99.57 -41.54 25.80
N THR A 1040 100.42 -42.56 25.67
CA THR A 1040 101.88 -42.43 25.79
C THR A 1040 102.60 -43.37 24.84
N ILE A 1041 103.44 -42.79 23.98
CA ILE A 1041 104.33 -43.53 23.08
C ILE A 1041 105.79 -43.30 23.50
N CYS A 1042 106.59 -44.36 23.52
CA CYS A 1042 108.03 -44.29 23.78
C CYS A 1042 108.81 -45.00 22.67
N GLN A 1043 109.92 -44.38 22.24
CA GLN A 1043 110.81 -44.92 21.22
C GLN A 1043 112.28 -44.67 21.59
N ALA A 1044 113.09 -45.74 21.55
CA ALA A 1044 114.54 -45.65 21.71
C ALA A 1044 115.19 -45.11 20.43
N ILE A 1045 115.95 -44.02 20.55
CA ILE A 1045 116.70 -43.39 19.46
C ILE A 1045 118.21 -43.50 19.73
N PHE A 1046 119.03 -43.67 18.69
CA PHE A 1046 120.49 -43.80 18.83
C PHE A 1046 121.20 -42.62 18.17
N VAL A 1047 121.81 -41.77 19.00
CA VAL A 1047 122.30 -40.44 18.60
C VAL A 1047 123.81 -40.51 18.36
N THR A 1048 124.23 -40.55 17.09
CA THR A 1048 125.65 -40.68 16.70
C THR A 1048 126.03 -39.81 15.50
N GLY A 1049 127.31 -39.41 15.44
CA GLY A 1049 127.87 -38.67 14.30
C GLY A 1049 128.62 -39.59 13.33
N ILE A 1050 128.13 -39.71 12.09
CA ILE A 1050 128.72 -40.60 11.07
C ILE A 1050 129.62 -39.81 10.11
N ALA A 1051 130.92 -40.12 10.11
CA ALA A 1051 131.86 -39.66 9.09
C ALA A 1051 131.92 -40.65 7.90
N SER A 1052 132.00 -40.14 6.67
CA SER A 1052 131.99 -40.94 5.44
C SER A 1052 133.39 -41.45 5.04
N LEU A 1053 133.49 -42.73 4.64
CA LEU A 1053 134.74 -43.34 4.13
C LEU A 1053 134.48 -44.32 2.95
N PRO A 1054 135.47 -44.59 2.07
CA PRO A 1054 135.22 -45.19 0.75
C PRO A 1054 135.27 -46.73 0.69
N ASN A 1055 134.56 -47.30 -0.28
CA ASN A 1055 134.25 -48.75 -0.38
C ASN A 1055 135.05 -49.47 -1.50
N THR A 1056 136.39 -49.38 -1.49
CA THR A 1056 137.24 -49.93 -2.57
C THR A 1056 137.37 -51.46 -2.59
N ILE A 1057 137.04 -52.16 -1.50
CA ILE A 1057 137.21 -53.62 -1.39
C ILE A 1057 136.04 -54.40 -2.01
N SER A 1058 134.85 -53.79 -2.13
CA SER A 1058 133.63 -54.49 -2.57
C SER A 1058 133.75 -55.13 -3.94
N GLN A 1059 134.61 -54.63 -4.85
CA GLN A 1059 134.84 -55.25 -6.15
C GLN A 1059 135.39 -56.69 -6.09
N TYR A 1060 136.05 -57.08 -4.99
CA TYR A 1060 136.59 -58.44 -4.80
C TYR A 1060 135.64 -59.39 -4.06
N ILE A 1061 134.42 -58.93 -3.75
CA ILE A 1061 133.35 -59.76 -3.18
C ILE A 1061 132.25 -59.94 -4.22
N SER A 1062 131.80 -61.18 -4.46
CA SER A 1062 130.60 -61.47 -5.26
C SER A 1062 129.48 -62.00 -4.38
N VAL A 1063 128.23 -61.77 -4.78
CA VAL A 1063 127.04 -62.25 -4.07
C VAL A 1063 126.06 -62.79 -5.10
N THR A 1064 125.84 -64.11 -5.13
CA THR A 1064 125.11 -64.81 -6.20
C THR A 1064 124.31 -66.02 -5.70
N PRO A 1065 123.18 -66.39 -6.31
CA PRO A 1065 122.43 -65.64 -7.33
C PRO A 1065 121.83 -64.35 -6.74
N ASN A 1066 121.69 -63.30 -7.53
CA ASN A 1066 121.10 -62.03 -7.07
C ASN A 1066 120.37 -61.38 -8.25
N PRO A 1067 119.02 -61.29 -8.25
CA PRO A 1067 118.10 -61.63 -7.17
C PRO A 1067 118.15 -63.09 -6.70
N ALA A 1068 117.81 -63.31 -5.43
CA ALA A 1068 117.95 -64.57 -4.72
C ALA A 1068 116.58 -65.13 -4.32
N GLY A 1069 116.41 -66.44 -4.48
CA GLY A 1069 115.42 -67.21 -3.72
C GLY A 1069 115.95 -67.48 -2.31
N ASN A 1070 115.88 -68.72 -1.85
CA ASN A 1070 116.06 -69.08 -0.44
C ASN A 1070 117.50 -68.98 0.11
N ILE A 1071 118.53 -68.90 -0.73
CA ILE A 1071 119.96 -68.84 -0.34
C ILE A 1071 120.72 -67.88 -1.26
N VAL A 1072 121.68 -67.15 -0.69
CA VAL A 1072 122.70 -66.39 -1.42
C VAL A 1072 124.11 -66.85 -1.03
N MET A 1073 125.02 -67.01 -1.99
CA MET A 1073 126.43 -67.27 -1.73
C MET A 1073 127.21 -65.96 -1.70
N VAL A 1074 127.92 -65.68 -0.61
CA VAL A 1074 128.85 -64.56 -0.49
C VAL A 1074 130.27 -65.10 -0.69
N ASN A 1075 130.94 -64.68 -1.76
CA ASN A 1075 132.25 -65.22 -2.16
C ASN A 1075 133.33 -64.15 -2.18
N SER A 1076 134.53 -64.51 -1.72
CA SER A 1076 135.75 -63.76 -2.00
C SER A 1076 136.33 -64.22 -3.33
N LEU A 1077 136.54 -63.28 -4.25
CA LEU A 1077 137.13 -63.52 -5.57
C LEU A 1077 138.67 -63.53 -5.53
N LYS A 1078 139.28 -63.53 -4.33
CA LYS A 1078 140.73 -63.43 -4.17
C LYS A 1078 141.21 -64.18 -2.93
N GLU A 1079 142.13 -65.12 -3.09
CA GLU A 1079 142.53 -66.08 -2.05
C GLU A 1079 143.12 -65.45 -0.77
N ASP A 1080 143.68 -64.24 -0.87
CA ASP A 1080 144.28 -63.51 0.26
C ASP A 1080 143.27 -62.61 1.03
N LEU A 1081 142.04 -62.48 0.51
CA LEU A 1081 140.95 -61.72 1.12
C LEU A 1081 139.98 -62.68 1.81
N LYS A 1082 139.96 -62.64 3.14
CA LYS A 1082 139.20 -63.56 4.01
C LYS A 1082 137.98 -62.82 4.55
N ILE A 1083 136.79 -63.39 4.39
CA ILE A 1083 135.56 -62.88 5.00
C ILE A 1083 135.56 -63.29 6.48
N GLU A 1084 135.32 -62.33 7.37
CA GLU A 1084 135.28 -62.54 8.83
C GLU A 1084 133.83 -62.50 9.34
N GLU A 1085 133.03 -61.57 8.83
CA GLU A 1085 131.71 -61.21 9.35
C GLU A 1085 130.78 -60.84 8.20
N ILE A 1086 129.52 -61.27 8.26
CA ILE A 1086 128.45 -60.86 7.35
C ILE A 1086 127.26 -60.43 8.19
N ARG A 1087 126.89 -59.16 8.08
CA ARG A 1087 125.66 -58.59 8.63
C ARG A 1087 124.71 -58.27 7.49
N MET A 1088 123.42 -58.49 7.68
CA MET A 1088 122.38 -58.05 6.74
C MET A 1088 121.40 -57.14 7.45
N LEU A 1089 121.15 -55.97 6.85
CA LEU A 1089 120.21 -54.97 7.32
C LEU A 1089 119.00 -54.91 6.38
N ASN A 1090 117.81 -54.72 6.94
CA ASN A 1090 116.62 -54.40 6.15
C ASN A 1090 116.62 -52.92 5.70
N ASP A 1091 115.56 -52.52 5.01
CA ASP A 1091 115.28 -51.15 4.57
C ASP A 1091 115.11 -50.15 5.73
N LEU A 1092 114.63 -50.61 6.89
CA LEU A 1092 114.61 -49.84 8.15
C LEU A 1092 115.96 -49.82 8.88
N GLY A 1093 117.02 -50.42 8.32
CA GLY A 1093 118.37 -50.44 8.90
C GLY A 1093 118.58 -51.42 10.07
N ALA A 1094 117.56 -52.19 10.46
CA ALA A 1094 117.65 -53.19 11.52
C ALA A 1094 118.39 -54.44 11.04
N GLU A 1095 119.23 -55.02 11.93
CA GLU A 1095 119.98 -56.24 11.63
C GLU A 1095 119.06 -57.47 11.65
N VAL A 1096 118.94 -58.11 10.50
CA VAL A 1096 118.04 -59.26 10.24
C VAL A 1096 118.78 -60.56 9.95
N TYR A 1097 120.10 -60.50 9.79
CA TYR A 1097 120.97 -61.69 9.73
C TYR A 1097 122.39 -61.35 10.22
N TYR A 1098 122.97 -62.25 11.02
CA TYR A 1098 124.33 -62.17 11.51
C TYR A 1098 125.08 -63.49 11.25
N HIS A 1099 126.31 -63.41 10.73
CA HIS A 1099 127.22 -64.54 10.64
C HIS A 1099 128.66 -64.11 10.88
N ASN A 1100 129.43 -64.95 11.58
CA ASN A 1100 130.83 -64.72 11.91
C ASN A 1100 131.57 -66.07 11.86
N SER A 1101 132.67 -66.11 11.10
CA SER A 1101 133.48 -67.32 10.89
C SER A 1101 134.96 -67.00 10.99
N PHE A 1102 135.59 -67.42 12.09
CA PHE A 1102 137.03 -67.26 12.32
C PHE A 1102 137.92 -68.22 11.51
N VAL A 1103 137.36 -68.98 10.55
CA VAL A 1103 138.10 -69.87 9.65
C VAL A 1103 137.81 -69.50 8.20
N SER A 1104 138.87 -69.49 7.38
CA SER A 1104 138.90 -68.76 6.11
C SER A 1104 138.42 -69.56 4.90
N ASN A 1105 137.11 -69.60 4.70
CA ASN A 1105 136.51 -70.09 3.47
C ASN A 1105 136.31 -68.94 2.46
N SER A 1106 136.63 -69.19 1.19
CA SER A 1106 136.45 -68.23 0.08
C SER A 1106 134.98 -68.06 -0.36
N SER A 1107 134.05 -68.81 0.24
CA SER A 1107 132.62 -68.83 -0.10
C SER A 1107 131.81 -69.20 1.14
N ILE A 1108 130.74 -68.44 1.42
CA ILE A 1108 129.86 -68.62 2.58
C ILE A 1108 128.39 -68.62 2.09
N PRO A 1109 127.62 -69.70 2.31
CA PRO A 1109 126.18 -69.71 2.07
C PRO A 1109 125.44 -68.94 3.18
N VAL A 1110 124.58 -68.01 2.79
CA VAL A 1110 123.67 -67.26 3.66
C VAL A 1110 122.24 -67.64 3.27
N SER A 1111 121.52 -68.32 4.16
CA SER A 1111 120.10 -68.64 3.94
C SER A 1111 119.23 -67.44 4.28
N ILE A 1112 118.28 -67.13 3.40
CA ILE A 1112 117.33 -66.02 3.53
C ILE A 1112 115.87 -66.49 3.41
N SER A 1113 115.62 -67.80 3.46
CA SER A 1113 114.31 -68.45 3.25
C SER A 1113 113.16 -67.97 4.15
N ASN A 1114 113.50 -67.35 5.29
CA ASN A 1114 112.54 -66.92 6.31
C ASN A 1114 112.42 -65.38 6.34
N MET A 1115 113.00 -64.69 5.36
CA MET A 1115 113.01 -63.23 5.25
C MET A 1115 111.88 -62.78 4.30
N ALA A 1116 111.37 -61.57 4.47
CA ALA A 1116 110.35 -61.03 3.56
C ALA A 1116 110.95 -60.73 2.18
N GLY A 1117 110.11 -60.72 1.13
CA GLY A 1117 110.54 -60.30 -0.20
C GLY A 1117 110.88 -58.81 -0.20
N GLY A 1118 112.08 -58.44 -0.63
CA GLY A 1118 112.57 -57.07 -0.47
C GLY A 1118 114.04 -56.86 -0.84
N MET A 1119 114.53 -55.63 -0.63
CA MET A 1119 115.93 -55.25 -0.84
C MET A 1119 116.65 -55.21 0.52
N TYR A 1120 117.79 -55.88 0.62
CA TYR A 1120 118.60 -55.94 1.84
C TYR A 1120 120.03 -55.44 1.59
N ALA A 1121 120.61 -54.77 2.58
CA ALA A 1121 121.99 -54.30 2.55
C ALA A 1121 122.89 -55.26 3.34
N LEU A 1122 123.93 -55.80 2.69
CA LEU A 1122 124.95 -56.60 3.36
C LEU A 1122 126.15 -55.71 3.69
N GLN A 1123 126.54 -55.71 4.97
CA GLN A 1123 127.85 -55.25 5.43
C GLN A 1123 128.72 -56.48 5.64
N ILE A 1124 129.84 -56.56 4.92
CA ILE A 1124 130.72 -57.73 4.89
C ILE A 1124 132.09 -57.27 5.38
N LYS A 1125 132.51 -57.77 6.54
CA LYS A 1125 133.86 -57.52 7.07
C LYS A 1125 134.83 -58.53 6.49
N THR A 1126 136.01 -58.04 6.13
CA THR A 1126 137.14 -58.87 5.71
C THR A 1126 138.37 -58.52 6.52
N ASN A 1127 139.38 -59.40 6.46
CA ASN A 1127 140.73 -59.17 6.98
C ASN A 1127 141.46 -57.92 6.43
N ARG A 1128 140.84 -57.15 5.53
CA ARG A 1128 141.35 -55.88 4.99
C ARG A 1128 140.37 -54.70 5.10
N GLY A 1129 139.27 -54.87 5.84
CA GLY A 1129 138.24 -53.84 6.04
C GLY A 1129 136.85 -54.27 5.53
N TYR A 1130 135.94 -53.30 5.42
CA TYR A 1130 134.54 -53.55 5.08
C TYR A 1130 134.25 -53.42 3.58
N ALA A 1131 133.33 -54.26 3.10
CA ALA A 1131 132.73 -54.22 1.78
C ALA A 1131 131.20 -54.20 1.94
N PHE A 1132 130.52 -53.31 1.21
CA PHE A 1132 129.05 -53.29 1.19
C PHE A 1132 128.50 -53.83 -0.13
N LYS A 1133 127.37 -54.54 -0.05
CA LYS A 1133 126.60 -55.12 -1.16
C LYS A 1133 125.10 -54.93 -0.92
N LYS A 1134 124.30 -55.12 -1.97
CA LYS A 1134 122.83 -55.21 -1.87
C LYS A 1134 122.37 -56.54 -2.47
N ILE A 1135 121.37 -57.17 -1.86
CA ILE A 1135 120.63 -58.29 -2.47
C ILE A 1135 119.16 -57.94 -2.60
N PHE A 1136 118.51 -58.59 -3.56
CA PHE A 1136 117.06 -58.60 -3.71
C PHE A 1136 116.56 -60.02 -3.44
N HIS A 1137 115.75 -60.20 -2.38
CA HIS A 1137 115.07 -61.47 -2.15
C HIS A 1137 113.75 -61.48 -2.92
N LEU A 1138 113.60 -62.45 -3.82
CA LEU A 1138 112.33 -62.76 -4.47
C LEU A 1138 111.69 -63.93 -3.72
N VAL A 1139 110.64 -63.63 -2.96
CA VAL A 1139 109.65 -64.63 -2.53
C VAL A 1139 108.92 -65.14 -3.78
N LYS A 1140 108.58 -66.42 -3.79
CA LYS A 1140 108.09 -67.15 -4.97
C LYS A 1140 106.88 -68.02 -4.65
#